data_AF-A5TZ32-F1
#
_entry.id   AF-A5TZ32-F1
#
_cell.length_a   1.000
_cell.length_b   1.000
_cell.length_c   1.000
_cell.angle_alpha   90.00
_cell.angle_beta   90.00
_cell.angle_gamma   90.00
#
_symmetry.space_group_name_H-M   'P 1'
#
loop_
_entity.id
_entity.type
_entity.pdbx_description
1 polymer ?
#
loop_
_entity_poly.entity_id
_entity_poly.type
_entity_poly.pdbx_seq_one_letter_code
_entity_poly.pdbx_strand_id
1 'polypeptide(L)'
;MDFVVSAPEVNSLRMYLGAGSGPMLAAAAAWDGLADELAVAASWFGSVTSGLADAAWRGPAAVAMARAVAPYLGWLISATAQAEQAAAQARVAVATFEAARAATVHPAIVAANRAVLVSLVSSNLLGFNAPAIAATEAAYERMWAQDVAAMVGYHAGASAAVSALMPFTQQLKKLAGLSERLTSAAAAAAGPPSAAGFNLGLANVGANNVGNGNVGVFNVGFGNLGSYNLGFANLGSDNLGLANLGGHNIGFANTGSNNVGFGNTGSNNVGIGLTGNGQIGFGSFNSGSHNIGLFNSGSGNVGLFNSGTGNFGIGNSGTGNFGLGNTGSTNTGWFNTGDVNTGGFNPGSYNTGNFNTGNYNTGSFNAGNYNTGYFNTGDYNTGVANTGNVNTGAFIAGNYSNGVLWRGDYQGLIGADIALEIPAIPINAQLFSMPIHQVMVMPGSVMTIPGMRLPFTSIVPFVVYYGPVELPQSTLTLPTVTITVGGPTTTIDGNLTGMVGGVSIPLIKIPAAPGFGNSTTSPSSGFFNAGAGTASGFGNFGGGASGFWNLASATSGLSGFGNVGALGSGVANVGNTISGLYNTSTSNLATPAFNSGLLHHSVGTMTLNFGLANVGGNNVGGANAGIFNVGLANLGDYNIGFGNLGGDNLGFAHAGSYNIGFANTGSNNLGFANTGDNNIGFANIGSNNIGIGLTGSGQIGFGSLNSGSHNIGLFNSGDGNIGLFNSGSGNFGIGNAGTGNWGIGNSGAGNFGIGNAGSTNTGLFNSGDLNTGSLNPGSYNTGSVNTGSVNTGGFNAGNYNTGYFNTGDLQHRHGEHRQYQHRRFHLRQPQQRPSVAGRQPGSDRPRHRRRHSRNPDCERRREYPDSHTDHRQLHGHRIQRARSSTEHSRHCYFFRTRRYRPLHRPSDTDNRSHTCGHGGWTHYRDQYRRHCGRRRHQHPDYPYSSDSRLRQLDRRTVVGLLQ
;
A
#
# COMPACT_ATOMS: atom_id res chain seq x y z
N MET A 1 8.08 35.12 18.87
CA MET A 1 6.84 34.72 19.56
C MET A 1 5.73 35.60 19.02
N ASP A 2 4.83 35.06 18.22
CA ASP A 2 3.93 35.86 17.36
C ASP A 2 2.59 36.25 18.01
N PHE A 3 2.58 36.44 19.32
CA PHE A 3 1.40 36.98 20.03
C PHE A 3 1.01 38.37 19.49
N VAL A 4 2.02 39.18 19.12
CA VAL A 4 1.88 40.55 18.57
C VAL A 4 1.16 40.59 17.22
N VAL A 5 1.15 39.50 16.45
CA VAL A 5 0.41 39.39 15.17
C VAL A 5 -0.78 38.42 15.25
N SER A 6 -1.06 37.88 16.45
CA SER A 6 -2.21 37.02 16.70
C SER A 6 -3.40 37.87 17.13
N ALA A 7 -4.55 37.70 16.45
CA ALA A 7 -5.81 38.34 16.81
C ALA A 7 -6.25 38.03 18.27
N PRO A 8 -7.04 38.89 18.94
CA PRO A 8 -7.47 38.68 20.32
C PRO A 8 -8.20 37.35 20.51
N GLU A 9 -9.04 36.89 19.57
CA GLU A 9 -9.66 35.56 19.65
C GLU A 9 -8.62 34.44 19.86
N VAL A 10 -7.47 34.54 19.22
CA VAL A 10 -6.39 33.54 19.29
C VAL A 10 -5.62 33.63 20.59
N ASN A 11 -5.29 34.84 21.06
CA ASN A 11 -4.57 35.03 22.33
C ASN A 11 -5.49 34.71 23.53
N SER A 12 -6.70 35.26 23.55
CA SER A 12 -7.76 34.97 24.53
C SER A 12 -8.04 33.46 24.64
N LEU A 13 -8.33 32.77 23.53
CA LEU A 13 -8.61 31.32 23.60
C LEU A 13 -7.40 30.50 24.06
N ARG A 14 -6.17 30.85 23.65
CA ARG A 14 -4.95 30.15 24.09
C ARG A 14 -4.68 30.28 25.59
N MET A 15 -5.08 31.39 26.22
CA MET A 15 -4.89 31.62 27.65
C MET A 15 -6.00 30.98 28.52
N TYR A 16 -7.23 30.89 27.99
CA TYR A 16 -8.36 30.31 28.71
C TYR A 16 -8.54 28.79 28.49
N LEU A 17 -7.93 28.19 27.46
CA LEU A 17 -7.96 26.74 27.21
C LEU A 17 -6.76 26.03 27.85
N GLY A 18 -7.02 24.97 28.63
CA GLY A 18 -5.99 24.10 29.19
C GLY A 18 -6.34 23.55 30.57
N ALA A 19 -5.40 22.84 31.20
CA ALA A 19 -5.57 22.26 32.53
C ALA A 19 -5.33 23.25 33.70
N GLY A 20 -5.06 24.52 33.39
CA GLY A 20 -4.71 25.55 34.38
C GLY A 20 -3.39 25.31 35.11
N SER A 21 -3.19 26.02 36.22
CA SER A 21 -1.98 25.97 37.05
C SER A 21 -1.82 24.70 37.92
N GLY A 22 -2.91 23.97 38.16
CA GLY A 22 -2.93 22.82 39.09
C GLY A 22 -1.81 21.78 38.90
N PRO A 23 -1.53 21.29 37.69
CA PRO A 23 -0.43 20.34 37.45
C PRO A 23 0.96 20.91 37.75
N MET A 24 1.15 22.24 37.66
CA MET A 24 2.41 22.91 37.95
C MET A 24 2.60 23.17 39.44
N LEU A 25 1.50 23.43 40.18
CA LEU A 25 1.50 23.45 41.64
C LEU A 25 1.79 22.06 42.25
N ALA A 26 1.22 21.00 41.67
CA ALA A 26 1.53 19.63 42.05
C ALA A 26 3.02 19.28 41.79
N ALA A 27 3.58 19.75 40.66
CA ALA A 27 5.01 19.60 40.39
C ALA A 27 5.88 20.39 41.39
N ALA A 28 5.48 21.59 41.80
CA ALA A 28 6.20 22.36 42.81
C ALA A 28 6.24 21.62 44.17
N ALA A 29 5.11 21.10 44.64
CA ALA A 29 5.04 20.31 45.87
C ALA A 29 5.87 19.01 45.81
N ALA A 30 5.97 18.37 44.64
CA ALA A 30 6.85 17.22 44.45
C ALA A 30 8.34 17.59 44.49
N TRP A 31 8.72 18.79 44.03
CA TRP A 31 10.08 19.30 44.17
C TRP A 31 10.43 19.69 45.61
N ASP A 32 9.47 20.25 46.38
CA ASP A 32 9.66 20.47 47.82
C ASP A 32 9.90 19.16 48.56
N GLY A 33 9.05 18.13 48.35
CA GLY A 33 9.22 16.82 48.99
C GLY A 33 10.54 16.13 48.65
N LEU A 34 11.04 16.29 47.41
CA LEU A 34 12.37 15.82 47.03
C LEU A 34 13.50 16.61 47.72
N ALA A 35 13.32 17.91 47.97
CA ALA A 35 14.28 18.70 48.74
C ALA A 35 14.35 18.19 50.19
N ASP A 36 13.21 17.94 50.82
CA ASP A 36 13.12 17.38 52.18
C ASP A 36 13.80 15.99 52.27
N GLU A 37 13.51 15.08 51.33
CA GLU A 37 14.17 13.75 51.27
C GLU A 37 15.69 13.87 51.11
N LEU A 38 16.17 14.77 50.24
CA LEU A 38 17.61 15.02 50.06
C LEU A 38 18.26 15.68 51.29
N ALA A 39 17.54 16.57 51.99
CA ALA A 39 18.01 17.21 53.22
C ALA A 39 18.12 16.20 54.37
N VAL A 40 17.12 15.32 54.51
CA VAL A 40 17.16 14.19 55.45
C VAL A 40 18.33 13.27 55.10
N ALA A 41 18.49 12.86 53.84
CA ALA A 41 19.61 12.02 53.40
C ALA A 41 20.98 12.66 53.68
N ALA A 42 21.14 13.97 53.43
CA ALA A 42 22.36 14.71 53.74
C ALA A 42 22.66 14.72 55.25
N SER A 43 21.66 15.01 56.09
CA SER A 43 21.84 15.05 57.55
C SER A 43 22.16 13.68 58.14
N TRP A 44 21.51 12.61 57.66
CA TRP A 44 21.75 11.23 58.07
C TRP A 44 23.17 10.78 57.69
N PHE A 45 23.57 11.04 56.45
CA PHE A 45 24.89 10.68 55.92
C PHE A 45 26.01 11.49 56.58
N GLY A 46 25.77 12.77 56.89
CA GLY A 46 26.65 13.60 57.70
C GLY A 46 26.83 13.04 59.12
N SER A 47 25.73 12.70 59.81
CA SER A 47 25.75 12.14 61.16
C SER A 47 26.48 10.79 61.25
N VAL A 48 26.27 9.90 60.28
CA VAL A 48 26.99 8.63 60.19
C VAL A 48 28.49 8.85 59.97
N THR A 49 28.87 9.79 59.10
CA THR A 49 30.29 10.03 58.77
C THR A 49 31.07 10.77 59.85
N SER A 50 30.43 11.70 60.60
CA SER A 50 31.04 12.26 61.81
C SER A 50 31.11 11.22 62.94
N GLY A 51 30.04 10.46 63.16
CA GLY A 51 30.00 9.40 64.16
C GLY A 51 31.11 8.34 63.95
N LEU A 52 31.43 8.00 62.70
CA LEU A 52 32.51 7.07 62.39
C LEU A 52 33.91 7.63 62.72
N ALA A 53 34.11 8.96 62.61
CA ALA A 53 35.37 9.63 62.95
C ALA A 53 35.54 9.82 64.47
N ASP A 54 34.44 10.09 65.19
CA ASP A 54 34.45 10.40 66.62
C ASP A 54 34.28 9.18 67.53
N ALA A 55 33.81 8.03 67.04
CA ALA A 55 33.61 6.81 67.84
C ALA A 55 34.88 5.94 67.98
N ALA A 56 34.72 4.62 68.04
CA ALA A 56 35.78 3.67 68.42
C ALA A 56 36.94 3.52 67.41
N TRP A 57 36.84 4.10 66.21
CA TRP A 57 37.82 3.91 65.12
C TRP A 57 38.72 5.14 64.86
N ARG A 58 38.95 5.95 65.90
CA ARG A 58 39.80 7.16 65.86
C ARG A 58 41.21 6.85 65.35
N GLY A 59 41.57 7.47 64.23
CA GLY A 59 42.92 7.40 63.67
C GLY A 59 43.01 8.02 62.26
N PRO A 60 44.22 8.09 61.66
CA PRO A 60 44.41 8.71 60.35
C PRO A 60 43.54 8.12 59.23
N ALA A 61 43.19 6.83 59.31
CA ALA A 61 42.34 6.15 58.34
C ALA A 61 40.88 6.66 58.35
N ALA A 62 40.28 6.83 59.52
CA ALA A 62 38.92 7.38 59.63
C ALA A 62 38.86 8.85 59.17
N VAL A 63 39.87 9.65 59.51
CA VAL A 63 40.00 11.04 59.04
C VAL A 63 40.20 11.11 57.52
N ALA A 64 40.92 10.15 56.92
CA ALA A 64 41.05 10.04 55.47
C ALA A 64 39.72 9.64 54.80
N MET A 65 38.97 8.70 55.39
CA MET A 65 37.65 8.29 54.90
C MET A 65 36.65 9.46 54.94
N ALA A 66 36.56 10.20 56.05
CA ALA A 66 35.69 11.37 56.17
C ALA A 66 36.01 12.44 55.10
N ARG A 67 37.30 12.69 54.82
CA ARG A 67 37.73 13.62 53.75
C ARG A 67 37.39 13.12 52.34
N ALA A 68 37.49 11.82 52.08
CA ALA A 68 37.14 11.23 50.79
C ALA A 68 35.62 11.30 50.51
N VAL A 69 34.79 11.30 51.56
CA VAL A 69 33.33 11.28 51.47
C VAL A 69 32.70 12.69 51.45
N ALA A 70 33.39 13.70 51.98
CA ALA A 70 32.92 15.09 52.01
C ALA A 70 32.42 15.67 50.65
N PRO A 71 33.01 15.36 49.47
CA PRO A 71 32.50 15.85 48.19
C PRO A 71 31.08 15.36 47.85
N TYR A 72 30.71 14.15 48.29
CA TYR A 72 29.37 13.59 48.04
C TYR A 72 28.32 14.20 48.98
N LEU A 73 28.68 14.44 50.25
CA LEU A 73 27.83 15.19 51.18
C LEU A 73 27.60 16.63 50.70
N GLY A 74 28.64 17.30 50.19
CA GLY A 74 28.53 18.61 49.56
C GLY A 74 27.66 18.62 48.30
N TRP A 75 27.64 17.52 47.53
CA TRP A 75 26.72 17.34 46.41
C TRP A 75 25.26 17.21 46.87
N LEU A 76 24.97 16.36 47.88
CA LEU A 76 23.61 16.18 48.41
C LEU A 76 23.00 17.52 48.88
N ILE A 77 23.73 18.28 49.70
CA ILE A 77 23.31 19.60 50.19
C ILE A 77 23.06 20.58 49.02
N SER A 78 23.89 20.51 47.97
CA SER A 78 23.73 21.36 46.79
C SER A 78 22.58 20.92 45.87
N ALA A 79 22.15 19.65 45.95
CA ALA A 79 21.00 19.11 45.22
C ALA A 79 19.67 19.47 45.91
N THR A 80 19.62 19.45 47.25
CA THR A 80 18.50 20.00 48.05
C THR A 80 18.17 21.43 47.62
N ALA A 81 19.16 22.33 47.64
CA ALA A 81 18.96 23.74 47.27
C ALA A 81 18.53 23.93 45.79
N GLN A 82 18.83 22.97 44.90
CA GLN A 82 18.35 22.98 43.52
C GLN A 82 16.90 22.49 43.39
N ALA A 83 16.48 21.53 44.22
CA ALA A 83 15.08 21.10 44.31
C ALA A 83 14.18 22.21 44.90
N GLU A 84 14.63 22.88 45.97
CA GLU A 84 13.97 24.08 46.53
C GLU A 84 13.82 25.18 45.47
N GLN A 85 14.90 25.46 44.73
CA GLN A 85 14.88 26.45 43.64
C GLN A 85 13.91 26.05 42.52
N ALA A 86 13.84 24.77 42.16
CA ALA A 86 12.89 24.27 41.16
C ALA A 86 11.43 24.45 41.60
N ALA A 87 11.11 24.13 42.86
CA ALA A 87 9.78 24.35 43.43
C ALA A 87 9.42 25.85 43.48
N ALA A 88 10.37 26.71 43.88
CA ALA A 88 10.19 28.16 43.90
C ALA A 88 9.91 28.73 42.50
N GLN A 89 10.70 28.38 41.48
CA GLN A 89 10.47 28.88 40.12
C GLN A 89 9.20 28.29 39.48
N ALA A 90 8.79 27.06 39.84
CA ALA A 90 7.50 26.52 39.43
C ALA A 90 6.32 27.34 39.99
N ARG A 91 6.42 27.82 41.25
CA ARG A 91 5.45 28.76 41.84
C ARG A 91 5.45 30.13 41.16
N VAL A 92 6.62 30.66 40.79
CA VAL A 92 6.71 31.92 40.01
C VAL A 92 6.06 31.76 38.63
N ALA A 93 6.32 30.64 37.94
CA ALA A 93 5.68 30.34 36.65
C ALA A 93 4.14 30.31 36.77
N VAL A 94 3.60 29.68 37.82
CA VAL A 94 2.15 29.69 38.12
C VAL A 94 1.62 31.10 38.35
N ALA A 95 2.30 31.91 39.18
CA ALA A 95 1.88 33.28 39.44
C ALA A 95 1.85 34.14 38.16
N THR A 96 2.86 33.98 37.28
CA THR A 96 2.90 34.69 35.99
C THR A 96 1.82 34.22 35.00
N PHE A 97 1.42 32.95 35.05
CA PHE A 97 0.31 32.42 34.24
C PHE A 97 -1.04 32.99 34.69
N GLU A 98 -1.40 32.91 35.97
CA GLU A 98 -2.70 33.41 36.43
C GLU A 98 -2.78 34.95 36.36
N ALA A 99 -1.67 35.67 36.56
CA ALA A 99 -1.61 37.12 36.34
C ALA A 99 -1.85 37.50 34.87
N ALA A 100 -1.26 36.75 33.93
CA ALA A 100 -1.52 36.94 32.50
C ALA A 100 -2.99 36.62 32.15
N ARG A 101 -3.51 35.50 32.66
CA ARG A 101 -4.90 35.06 32.47
C ARG A 101 -5.94 36.02 33.04
N ALA A 102 -5.61 36.76 34.10
CA ALA A 102 -6.44 37.83 34.63
C ALA A 102 -6.36 39.14 33.81
N ALA A 103 -5.27 39.35 33.06
CA ALA A 103 -5.06 40.52 32.21
C ALA A 103 -5.56 40.33 30.77
N THR A 104 -5.55 39.10 30.24
CA THR A 104 -6.12 38.72 28.94
C THR A 104 -7.64 38.93 28.92
N VAL A 105 -8.17 39.36 27.78
CA VAL A 105 -9.61 39.55 27.58
C VAL A 105 -10.34 38.20 27.58
N HIS A 106 -11.54 38.16 28.14
CA HIS A 106 -12.35 36.94 28.12
C HIS A 106 -12.95 36.69 26.72
N PRO A 107 -12.81 35.49 26.10
CA PRO A 107 -13.23 35.22 24.72
C PRO A 107 -14.67 35.62 24.38
N ALA A 108 -15.60 35.55 25.34
CA ALA A 108 -17.00 35.96 25.13
C ALA A 108 -17.17 37.46 24.84
N ILE A 109 -16.27 38.32 25.34
CA ILE A 109 -16.29 39.78 25.09
C ILE A 109 -15.86 40.07 23.64
N VAL A 110 -14.82 39.36 23.17
CA VAL A 110 -14.35 39.45 21.78
C VAL A 110 -15.44 38.96 20.81
N ALA A 111 -16.08 37.82 21.12
CA ALA A 111 -17.20 37.30 20.33
C ALA A 111 -18.41 38.26 20.29
N ALA A 112 -18.75 38.89 21.42
CA ALA A 112 -19.83 39.88 21.49
C ALA A 112 -19.53 41.12 20.62
N ASN A 113 -18.28 41.59 20.62
CA ASN A 113 -17.84 42.69 19.74
C ASN A 113 -18.01 42.34 18.25
N ARG A 114 -17.55 41.17 17.79
CA ARG A 114 -17.73 40.77 16.38
C ARG A 114 -19.21 40.58 16.02
N ALA A 115 -20.04 40.12 16.94
CA ALA A 115 -21.50 40.00 16.72
C ALA A 115 -22.18 41.38 16.56
N VAL A 116 -21.81 42.37 17.40
CA VAL A 116 -22.28 43.76 17.27
C VAL A 116 -21.82 44.36 15.94
N LEU A 117 -20.58 44.13 15.53
CA LEU A 117 -20.07 44.58 14.24
C LEU A 117 -20.89 44.03 13.06
N VAL A 118 -21.17 42.72 13.03
CA VAL A 118 -21.96 42.10 11.95
C VAL A 118 -23.38 42.70 11.89
N SER A 119 -24.00 42.99 13.04
CA SER A 119 -25.29 43.67 13.11
C SER A 119 -25.23 45.11 12.56
N LEU A 120 -24.20 45.89 12.95
CA LEU A 120 -24.00 47.26 12.48
C LEU A 120 -23.70 47.32 10.97
N VAL A 121 -22.87 46.40 10.46
CA VAL A 121 -22.49 46.32 9.03
C VAL A 121 -23.68 45.89 8.16
N SER A 122 -24.42 44.85 8.56
CA SER A 122 -25.60 44.38 7.80
C SER A 122 -26.75 45.39 7.76
N SER A 123 -26.82 46.32 8.71
CA SER A 123 -27.77 47.45 8.69
C SER A 123 -27.20 48.74 8.07
N ASN A 124 -25.93 48.77 7.63
CA ASN A 124 -25.26 49.98 7.14
C ASN A 124 -25.57 50.36 5.67
N LEU A 125 -26.77 50.06 5.17
CA LEU A 125 -27.14 50.20 3.74
C LEU A 125 -26.94 51.62 3.17
N LEU A 126 -27.02 52.64 4.04
CA LEU A 126 -26.87 54.07 3.68
C LEU A 126 -25.63 54.73 4.33
N GLY A 127 -24.71 53.94 4.89
CA GLY A 127 -23.47 54.46 5.51
C GLY A 127 -23.61 55.08 6.91
N PHE A 128 -24.83 55.30 7.41
CA PHE A 128 -25.08 55.98 8.70
C PHE A 128 -24.47 55.29 9.93
N ASN A 129 -24.23 53.96 9.89
CA ASN A 129 -23.60 53.24 11.00
C ASN A 129 -22.06 53.34 10.99
N ALA A 130 -21.44 53.98 10.00
CA ALA A 130 -19.98 54.05 9.89
C ALA A 130 -19.26 54.54 11.18
N PRO A 131 -19.76 55.55 11.94
CA PRO A 131 -19.14 55.93 13.22
C PRO A 131 -19.24 54.85 14.30
N ALA A 132 -20.35 54.09 14.35
CA ALA A 132 -20.54 53.00 15.29
C ALA A 132 -19.71 51.76 14.93
N ILE A 133 -19.54 51.49 13.64
CA ILE A 133 -18.63 50.46 13.11
C ILE A 133 -17.19 50.81 13.50
N ALA A 134 -16.76 52.05 13.24
CA ALA A 134 -15.42 52.52 13.63
C ALA A 134 -15.19 52.47 15.14
N ALA A 135 -16.20 52.79 15.96
CA ALA A 135 -16.11 52.65 17.42
C ALA A 135 -16.02 51.17 17.87
N THR A 136 -16.71 50.26 17.17
CA THR A 136 -16.70 48.81 17.47
C THR A 136 -15.34 48.19 17.10
N GLU A 137 -14.79 48.51 15.92
CA GLU A 137 -13.44 48.09 15.54
C GLU A 137 -12.38 48.74 16.45
N ALA A 138 -12.50 50.02 16.81
CA ALA A 138 -11.60 50.63 17.79
C ALA A 138 -11.69 50.02 19.20
N ALA A 139 -12.79 49.34 19.56
CA ALA A 139 -12.86 48.54 20.77
C ALA A 139 -12.18 47.16 20.60
N TYR A 140 -12.25 46.57 19.40
CA TYR A 140 -11.53 45.35 19.03
C TYR A 140 -10.01 45.53 19.08
N GLU A 141 -9.50 46.62 18.49
CA GLU A 141 -8.08 47.01 18.53
C GLU A 141 -7.55 47.18 19.98
N ARG A 142 -8.38 47.69 20.90
CA ARG A 142 -8.01 47.80 22.32
C ARG A 142 -7.93 46.42 23.00
N MET A 143 -8.84 45.51 22.69
CA MET A 143 -8.79 44.12 23.19
C MET A 143 -7.55 43.39 22.66
N TRP A 144 -7.20 43.61 21.38
CA TRP A 144 -5.97 43.09 20.79
C TRP A 144 -4.72 43.60 21.51
N ALA A 145 -4.61 44.92 21.72
CA ALA A 145 -3.48 45.51 22.43
C ALA A 145 -3.35 45.01 23.89
N GLN A 146 -4.48 44.83 24.58
CA GLN A 146 -4.52 44.27 25.94
C GLN A 146 -4.03 42.81 25.97
N ASP A 147 -4.51 41.96 25.06
CA ASP A 147 -4.08 40.57 24.93
C ASP A 147 -2.58 40.45 24.59
N VAL A 148 -2.08 41.31 23.69
CA VAL A 148 -0.66 41.37 23.34
C VAL A 148 0.18 41.76 24.57
N ALA A 149 -0.25 42.76 25.35
CA ALA A 149 0.44 43.16 26.56
C ALA A 149 0.48 42.05 27.62
N ALA A 150 -0.65 41.36 27.84
CA ALA A 150 -0.74 40.22 28.75
C ALA A 150 0.18 39.06 28.33
N MET A 151 0.21 38.72 27.04
CA MET A 151 1.07 37.64 26.51
C MET A 151 2.56 37.99 26.50
N VAL A 152 2.93 39.26 26.29
CA VAL A 152 4.32 39.73 26.42
C VAL A 152 4.77 39.71 27.88
N GLY A 153 3.91 40.16 28.81
CA GLY A 153 4.15 40.06 30.25
C GLY A 153 4.34 38.61 30.72
N TYR A 154 3.48 37.70 30.25
CA TYR A 154 3.61 36.26 30.51
C TYR A 154 4.94 35.71 30.01
N HIS A 155 5.31 36.01 28.77
CA HIS A 155 6.56 35.56 28.17
C HIS A 155 7.78 36.06 28.96
N ALA A 156 7.79 37.32 29.39
CA ALA A 156 8.87 37.88 30.20
C ALA A 156 8.98 37.18 31.57
N GLY A 157 7.85 37.02 32.28
CA GLY A 157 7.81 36.38 33.59
C GLY A 157 8.21 34.89 33.56
N ALA A 158 7.66 34.13 32.61
CA ALA A 158 8.00 32.72 32.43
C ALA A 158 9.46 32.53 31.98
N SER A 159 9.98 33.39 31.10
CA SER A 159 11.39 33.35 30.70
C SER A 159 12.33 33.66 31.87
N ALA A 160 11.99 34.64 32.71
CA ALA A 160 12.74 34.95 33.92
C ALA A 160 12.78 33.74 34.88
N ALA A 161 11.63 33.12 35.15
CA ALA A 161 11.52 31.95 36.03
C ALA A 161 12.36 30.76 35.54
N VAL A 162 12.34 30.48 34.23
CA VAL A 162 13.17 29.42 33.63
C VAL A 162 14.66 29.78 33.67
N SER A 163 15.02 31.06 33.42
CA SER A 163 16.43 31.50 33.44
C SER A 163 17.09 31.44 34.82
N ALA A 164 16.29 31.43 35.89
CA ALA A 164 16.76 31.35 37.27
C ALA A 164 17.07 29.91 37.75
N LEU A 165 16.80 28.88 36.94
CA LEU A 165 17.07 27.47 37.28
C LEU A 165 18.53 27.09 37.04
N MET A 166 19.23 26.62 38.08
CA MET A 166 20.61 26.12 37.94
C MET A 166 20.67 24.73 37.26
N PRO A 167 21.51 24.52 36.23
CA PRO A 167 21.64 23.21 35.58
C PRO A 167 22.39 22.17 36.43
N PHE A 168 21.74 21.05 36.76
CA PHE A 168 22.34 19.89 37.45
C PHE A 168 23.67 19.40 36.83
N THR A 169 23.84 19.52 35.51
CA THR A 169 25.06 19.12 34.78
C THR A 169 26.31 19.88 35.21
N GLN A 170 26.18 21.07 35.79
CA GLN A 170 27.33 21.88 36.22
C GLN A 170 27.99 21.34 37.51
N GLN A 171 27.25 20.59 38.33
CA GLN A 171 27.79 19.91 39.52
C GLN A 171 28.31 18.49 39.19
N LEU A 172 27.64 17.76 38.29
CA LEU A 172 28.16 16.48 37.79
C LEU A 172 29.56 16.63 37.19
N LYS A 173 29.85 17.75 36.52
CA LYS A 173 31.20 18.13 36.06
C LYS A 173 32.22 18.33 37.18
N LYS A 174 31.82 18.87 38.34
CA LYS A 174 32.71 18.99 39.51
C LYS A 174 33.08 17.62 40.10
N LEU A 175 32.18 16.64 40.02
CA LEU A 175 32.44 15.25 40.39
C LEU A 175 33.30 14.54 39.33
N ALA A 176 33.01 14.76 38.05
CA ALA A 176 33.75 14.18 36.91
C ALA A 176 35.20 14.67 36.82
N GLY A 177 35.52 15.91 37.20
CA GLY A 177 36.89 16.44 37.20
C GLY A 177 37.88 15.67 38.11
N LEU A 178 37.36 14.94 39.11
CA LEU A 178 38.17 14.00 39.90
C LEU A 178 38.51 12.72 39.11
N SER A 179 37.60 12.29 38.23
CA SER A 179 37.80 11.17 37.30
C SER A 179 38.71 11.56 36.13
N GLU A 180 38.62 12.78 35.61
CA GLU A 180 39.53 13.32 34.58
C GLU A 180 41.00 13.31 35.05
N ARG A 181 41.24 13.55 36.35
CA ARG A 181 42.56 13.42 36.98
C ARG A 181 43.08 11.98 37.08
N LEU A 182 42.23 10.97 36.97
CA LEU A 182 42.63 9.57 36.84
C LEU A 182 42.78 9.16 35.37
N THR A 183 41.85 9.57 34.50
CA THR A 183 41.88 9.19 33.08
C THR A 183 42.95 9.92 32.28
N SER A 184 43.47 11.07 32.73
CA SER A 184 44.65 11.70 32.13
C SER A 184 45.91 10.81 32.15
N ALA A 185 46.01 9.88 33.10
CA ALA A 185 47.08 8.87 33.12
C ALA A 185 46.85 7.73 32.10
N ALA A 186 45.60 7.47 31.71
CA ALA A 186 45.23 6.46 30.71
C ALA A 186 45.24 7.03 29.27
N ALA A 187 44.92 8.32 29.10
CA ALA A 187 44.89 8.99 27.80
C ALA A 187 46.25 9.00 27.07
N ALA A 188 47.36 8.90 27.80
CA ALA A 188 48.69 8.77 27.23
C ALA A 188 48.94 7.44 26.48
N ALA A 189 48.04 6.45 26.61
CA ALA A 189 48.18 5.12 26.02
C ALA A 189 47.31 4.86 24.77
N ALA A 190 46.52 5.85 24.31
CA ALA A 190 45.62 5.71 23.16
C ALA A 190 45.90 6.77 22.08
N GLY A 191 46.14 6.33 20.85
CA GLY A 191 46.42 7.19 19.70
C GLY A 191 45.19 7.98 19.18
N PRO A 192 45.40 8.97 18.29
CA PRO A 192 44.35 9.89 17.85
C PRO A 192 43.26 9.22 16.99
N PRO A 193 41.99 9.68 17.08
CA PRO A 193 40.89 9.17 16.26
C PRO A 193 40.96 9.61 14.80
N SER A 194 40.23 8.92 13.92
CA SER A 194 40.40 8.98 12.47
C SER A 194 39.38 9.85 11.72
N ALA A 195 39.84 10.39 10.58
CA ALA A 195 39.06 11.01 9.49
C ALA A 195 38.17 12.21 9.85
N ALA A 196 38.70 13.43 9.66
CA ALA A 196 37.91 14.65 9.69
C ALA A 196 37.00 14.77 8.46
N GLY A 197 35.69 14.97 8.68
CA GLY A 197 34.76 15.44 7.66
C GLY A 197 34.53 16.94 7.80
N PHE A 198 34.51 17.67 6.68
CA PHE A 198 34.40 19.13 6.69
C PHE A 198 32.94 19.56 6.91
N ASN A 199 32.67 20.36 7.95
CA ASN A 199 31.37 21.00 8.14
C ASN A 199 31.45 22.47 7.72
N LEU A 200 30.56 22.91 6.84
CA LEU A 200 30.49 24.28 6.35
C LEU A 200 29.42 25.07 7.11
N GLY A 201 29.80 25.61 8.27
CA GLY A 201 28.95 26.49 9.09
C GLY A 201 29.10 26.26 10.60
N LEU A 202 28.40 27.08 11.38
CA LEU A 202 28.55 27.18 12.84
C LEU A 202 27.77 26.09 13.58
N ALA A 203 28.32 25.63 14.72
CA ALA A 203 27.69 24.70 15.66
C ALA A 203 27.22 23.35 15.07
N ASN A 204 27.81 22.90 13.96
CA ASN A 204 27.57 21.56 13.43
C ASN A 204 28.31 20.48 14.26
N VAL A 205 27.68 19.33 14.46
CA VAL A 205 28.26 18.16 15.15
C VAL A 205 28.17 16.95 14.22
N GLY A 206 29.31 16.30 13.96
CA GLY A 206 29.44 15.21 12.99
C GLY A 206 30.25 15.64 11.76
N ALA A 207 29.83 15.26 10.56
CA ALA A 207 30.64 15.38 9.34
C ALA A 207 29.84 15.74 8.07
N ASN A 208 30.43 16.54 7.19
CA ASN A 208 29.91 16.88 5.86
C ASN A 208 28.56 17.61 5.90
N ASN A 209 28.25 18.33 6.99
CA ASN A 209 27.06 19.16 7.11
C ASN A 209 27.30 20.56 6.51
N VAL A 210 26.27 21.14 5.89
CA VAL A 210 26.30 22.48 5.29
C VAL A 210 25.21 23.35 5.91
N GLY A 211 25.53 24.58 6.30
CA GLY A 211 24.70 25.47 7.11
C GLY A 211 24.98 25.32 8.61
N ASN A 212 24.07 25.74 9.49
CA ASN A 212 24.35 25.89 10.94
C ASN A 212 23.53 24.96 11.84
N GLY A 213 24.12 24.49 12.93
CA GLY A 213 23.43 23.79 14.02
C GLY A 213 22.96 22.38 13.68
N ASN A 214 23.50 21.73 12.65
CA ASN A 214 23.11 20.38 12.26
C ASN A 214 23.87 19.33 13.08
N VAL A 215 23.20 18.23 13.46
CA VAL A 215 23.76 17.15 14.28
C VAL A 215 23.58 15.81 13.57
N GLY A 216 24.67 15.29 13.01
CA GLY A 216 24.73 14.03 12.25
C GLY A 216 25.64 14.15 11.03
N VAL A 217 25.30 13.51 9.91
CA VAL A 217 26.10 13.58 8.68
C VAL A 217 25.30 13.99 7.44
N PHE A 218 25.96 14.69 6.51
CA PHE A 218 25.42 15.07 5.21
C PHE A 218 24.08 15.85 5.25
N ASN A 219 23.80 16.60 6.33
CA ASN A 219 22.65 17.50 6.35
C ASN A 219 22.97 18.80 5.59
N VAL A 220 22.02 19.32 4.82
CA VAL A 220 22.13 20.59 4.10
C VAL A 220 21.01 21.52 4.55
N GLY A 221 21.36 22.52 5.36
CA GLY A 221 20.47 23.55 5.89
C GLY A 221 20.74 23.88 7.36
N PHE A 222 19.68 24.05 8.15
CA PHE A 222 19.76 24.63 9.48
C PHE A 222 19.03 23.76 10.52
N GLY A 223 19.70 23.48 11.64
CA GLY A 223 19.08 22.86 12.82
C GLY A 223 18.54 21.43 12.62
N ASN A 224 19.04 20.68 11.62
CA ASN A 224 18.61 19.30 11.42
C ASN A 224 19.29 18.36 12.43
N LEU A 225 18.55 17.42 13.02
CA LEU A 225 19.06 16.42 13.97
C LEU A 225 18.77 15.02 13.43
N GLY A 226 19.81 14.37 12.90
CA GLY A 226 19.78 13.14 12.12
C GLY A 226 20.72 13.23 10.92
N SER A 227 20.54 12.42 9.87
CA SER A 227 21.46 12.42 8.72
C SER A 227 20.76 12.53 7.37
N TYR A 228 21.48 13.00 6.35
CA TYR A 228 21.02 13.14 4.96
C TYR A 228 19.75 14.01 4.77
N ASN A 229 19.43 14.91 5.71
CA ASN A 229 18.30 15.82 5.55
C ASN A 229 18.66 17.01 4.64
N LEU A 230 17.78 17.36 3.71
CA LEU A 230 17.88 18.55 2.86
C LEU A 230 16.76 19.53 3.22
N GLY A 231 17.11 20.66 3.85
CA GLY A 231 16.19 21.69 4.33
C GLY A 231 16.39 22.02 5.80
N PHE A 232 15.36 22.45 6.51
CA PHE A 232 15.50 23.11 7.83
C PHE A 232 14.70 22.42 8.94
N ALA A 233 15.31 22.32 10.13
CA ALA A 233 14.70 21.85 11.37
C ALA A 233 14.09 20.43 11.33
N ASN A 234 14.58 19.55 10.44
CA ASN A 234 14.11 18.16 10.39
C ASN A 234 14.70 17.34 11.54
N LEU A 235 13.89 16.46 12.13
CA LEU A 235 14.25 15.63 13.29
C LEU A 235 14.07 14.14 12.95
N GLY A 236 15.18 13.48 12.65
CA GLY A 236 15.29 12.15 12.05
C GLY A 236 16.10 12.23 10.75
N SER A 237 16.03 11.22 9.87
CA SER A 237 16.95 11.09 8.72
C SER A 237 16.24 11.06 7.37
N ASP A 238 16.99 11.46 6.34
CA ASP A 238 16.62 11.35 4.92
C ASP A 238 15.34 12.15 4.56
N ASN A 239 15.04 13.22 5.30
CA ASN A 239 13.89 14.09 5.01
C ASN A 239 14.26 15.19 4.02
N LEU A 240 13.32 15.52 3.14
CA LEU A 240 13.41 16.63 2.18
C LEU A 240 12.37 17.70 2.53
N GLY A 241 12.80 18.90 2.92
CA GLY A 241 11.95 20.04 3.22
C GLY A 241 12.11 20.54 4.66
N LEU A 242 11.01 20.98 5.28
CA LEU A 242 11.06 21.77 6.52
C LEU A 242 10.29 21.12 7.68
N ALA A 243 10.91 21.09 8.85
CA ALA A 243 10.32 20.70 10.14
C ALA A 243 9.68 19.30 10.17
N ASN A 244 10.11 18.37 9.32
CA ASN A 244 9.61 17.00 9.34
C ASN A 244 10.17 16.23 10.54
N LEU A 245 9.35 15.38 11.16
CA LEU A 245 9.66 14.58 12.33
C LEU A 245 9.52 13.10 11.99
N GLY A 246 10.59 12.33 12.16
CA GLY A 246 10.73 10.97 11.64
C GLY A 246 11.62 10.94 10.39
N GLY A 247 11.37 10.06 9.43
CA GLY A 247 12.32 9.86 8.32
C GLY A 247 11.69 9.63 6.95
N HIS A 248 12.47 9.91 5.90
CA HIS A 248 12.06 9.77 4.50
C HIS A 248 10.81 10.61 4.13
N ASN A 249 10.49 11.67 4.86
CA ASN A 249 9.37 12.54 4.54
C ASN A 249 9.76 13.62 3.52
N ILE A 250 8.83 13.97 2.63
CA ILE A 250 8.99 15.00 1.60
C ILE A 250 7.96 16.11 1.83
N GLY A 251 8.41 17.34 2.03
CA GLY A 251 7.57 18.53 2.23
C GLY A 251 7.72 19.14 3.62
N PHE A 252 6.61 19.47 4.27
CA PHE A 252 6.58 20.39 5.41
C PHE A 252 5.85 19.78 6.62
N ALA A 253 6.47 19.84 7.81
CA ALA A 253 5.84 19.50 9.10
C ALA A 253 5.19 18.10 9.20
N ASN A 254 5.58 17.15 8.35
CA ASN A 254 5.07 15.78 8.43
C ASN A 254 5.63 15.07 9.66
N THR A 255 4.86 14.17 10.28
CA THR A 255 5.21 13.45 11.51
C THR A 255 5.00 11.95 11.34
N GLY A 256 6.10 11.20 11.24
CA GLY A 256 6.15 9.76 10.97
C GLY A 256 7.12 9.46 9.82
N SER A 257 6.79 8.52 8.93
CA SER A 257 7.72 8.14 7.84
C SER A 257 7.09 8.04 6.46
N ASN A 258 7.88 8.31 5.41
CA ASN A 258 7.48 8.23 4.00
C ASN A 258 6.25 9.11 3.64
N ASN A 259 5.97 10.19 4.37
CA ASN A 259 4.86 11.08 4.03
C ASN A 259 5.28 12.09 2.96
N VAL A 260 4.37 12.42 2.05
CA VAL A 260 4.57 13.43 0.99
C VAL A 260 3.53 14.53 1.14
N GLY A 261 3.98 15.77 1.27
CA GLY A 261 3.14 16.98 1.35
C GLY A 261 3.27 17.73 2.68
N PHE A 262 2.16 18.11 3.29
CA PHE A 262 2.13 19.13 4.36
C PHE A 262 1.39 18.64 5.62
N GLY A 263 2.06 18.58 6.76
CA GLY A 263 1.43 18.38 8.08
C GLY A 263 0.79 16.99 8.30
N ASN A 264 1.14 15.99 7.50
CA ASN A 264 0.56 14.65 7.62
C ASN A 264 1.12 13.92 8.85
N THR A 265 0.27 13.18 9.58
CA THR A 265 0.63 12.48 10.82
C THR A 265 0.36 10.97 10.70
N GLY A 266 1.41 10.17 10.85
CA GLY A 266 1.45 8.72 10.61
C GLY A 266 2.42 8.39 9.48
N SER A 267 2.23 7.31 8.72
CA SER A 267 3.19 6.88 7.69
C SER A 267 2.57 6.59 6.33
N ASN A 268 3.37 6.78 5.27
CA ASN A 268 3.02 6.55 3.86
C ASN A 268 1.84 7.40 3.35
N ASN A 269 1.56 8.58 3.94
CA ASN A 269 0.45 9.44 3.51
C ASN A 269 0.88 10.42 2.41
N VAL A 270 0.00 10.69 1.44
CA VAL A 270 0.24 11.66 0.35
C VAL A 270 -0.86 12.71 0.34
N GLY A 271 -0.55 13.94 0.78
CA GLY A 271 -1.56 14.99 0.89
C GLY A 271 -1.23 16.13 1.86
N ILE A 272 -2.29 16.73 2.41
CA ILE A 272 -2.22 17.85 3.35
C ILE A 272 -3.02 17.52 4.61
N GLY A 273 -2.42 17.55 5.80
CA GLY A 273 -3.11 17.45 7.10
C GLY A 273 -3.72 16.08 7.41
N LEU A 274 -3.31 15.03 6.72
CA LEU A 274 -3.83 13.66 6.92
C LEU A 274 -3.45 13.11 8.30
N THR A 275 -4.25 12.20 8.85
CA THR A 275 -3.97 11.58 10.17
C THR A 275 -4.35 10.11 10.14
N GLY A 276 -3.34 9.24 10.11
CA GLY A 276 -3.45 7.80 9.90
C GLY A 276 -2.30 7.28 9.04
N ASN A 277 -2.46 6.10 8.44
CA ASN A 277 -1.43 5.50 7.59
C ASN A 277 -1.96 5.24 6.18
N GLY A 278 -1.13 5.45 5.14
CA GLY A 278 -1.47 5.12 3.75
C GLY A 278 -2.61 5.94 3.13
N GLN A 279 -2.96 7.10 3.70
CA GLN A 279 -4.05 7.93 3.19
C GLN A 279 -3.61 8.79 2.00
N ILE A 280 -4.53 9.04 1.06
CA ILE A 280 -4.32 9.99 -0.05
C ILE A 280 -5.47 11.00 -0.09
N GLY A 281 -5.17 12.30 0.00
CA GLY A 281 -6.17 13.37 -0.08
C GLY A 281 -5.90 14.58 0.84
N PHE A 282 -6.95 15.11 1.45
CA PHE A 282 -6.90 16.29 2.33
C PHE A 282 -7.38 15.97 3.77
N GLY A 283 -6.81 16.69 4.72
CA GLY A 283 -6.92 16.49 6.16
C GLY A 283 -8.31 16.76 6.72
N SER A 284 -8.58 16.20 7.90
CA SER A 284 -9.89 16.13 8.55
C SER A 284 -11.00 15.41 7.76
N PHE A 285 -10.82 15.11 6.47
CA PHE A 285 -11.83 14.44 5.65
C PHE A 285 -11.67 12.92 5.62
N ASN A 286 -10.45 12.36 5.61
CA ASN A 286 -10.28 10.90 5.75
C ASN A 286 -9.90 10.51 7.20
N SER A 287 -10.37 9.35 7.66
CA SER A 287 -10.07 8.80 8.98
C SER A 287 -9.82 7.29 8.93
N GLY A 288 -8.83 6.79 9.70
CA GLY A 288 -8.40 5.40 9.67
C GLY A 288 -7.17 5.18 8.77
N SER A 289 -7.19 4.20 7.86
CA SER A 289 -5.99 3.84 7.05
C SER A 289 -6.30 3.46 5.61
N HIS A 290 -5.33 3.63 4.70
CA HIS A 290 -5.40 3.18 3.30
C HIS A 290 -6.60 3.73 2.49
N ASN A 291 -7.25 4.80 2.97
CA ASN A 291 -8.41 5.40 2.31
C ASN A 291 -7.96 6.39 1.23
N ILE A 292 -8.59 6.33 0.06
CA ILE A 292 -8.30 7.14 -1.12
C ILE A 292 -9.54 7.96 -1.48
N GLY A 293 -9.41 9.29 -1.52
CA GLY A 293 -10.51 10.21 -1.82
C GLY A 293 -10.83 11.14 -0.65
N LEU A 294 -12.10 11.32 -0.29
CA LEU A 294 -12.53 12.26 0.76
C LEU A 294 -13.71 11.70 1.58
N PHE A 295 -13.84 12.15 2.83
CA PHE A 295 -14.93 11.80 3.76
C PHE A 295 -15.04 10.31 4.09
N ASN A 296 -14.00 9.51 3.82
CA ASN A 296 -14.00 8.07 4.08
C ASN A 296 -13.54 7.75 5.52
N SER A 297 -14.17 6.76 6.15
CA SER A 297 -13.85 6.29 7.50
C SER A 297 -13.61 4.78 7.54
N GLY A 298 -12.57 4.35 8.26
CA GLY A 298 -12.20 2.94 8.38
C GLY A 298 -10.96 2.59 7.55
N SER A 299 -10.99 1.48 6.80
CA SER A 299 -9.80 0.93 6.14
C SER A 299 -9.98 0.65 4.65
N GLY A 300 -9.06 1.11 3.80
CA GLY A 300 -8.97 0.68 2.39
C GLY A 300 -10.13 1.11 1.49
N ASN A 301 -10.92 2.11 1.89
CA ASN A 301 -12.07 2.58 1.11
C ASN A 301 -11.63 3.56 0.01
N VAL A 302 -12.28 3.48 -1.15
CA VAL A 302 -11.94 4.29 -2.34
C VAL A 302 -13.16 5.06 -2.82
N GLY A 303 -13.05 6.38 -2.89
CA GLY A 303 -14.11 7.28 -3.37
C GLY A 303 -14.54 8.29 -2.31
N LEU A 304 -15.84 8.43 -2.06
CA LEU A 304 -16.41 9.48 -1.20
C LEU A 304 -17.36 8.94 -0.12
N PHE A 305 -17.28 9.48 1.10
CA PHE A 305 -18.23 9.20 2.20
C PHE A 305 -18.39 7.72 2.61
N ASN A 306 -17.48 6.83 2.22
CA ASN A 306 -17.60 5.40 2.53
C ASN A 306 -17.17 5.10 3.98
N SER A 307 -17.81 4.10 4.60
CA SER A 307 -17.63 3.71 6.00
C SER A 307 -17.35 2.21 6.12
N GLY A 308 -16.31 1.85 6.88
CA GLY A 308 -15.95 0.45 7.14
C GLY A 308 -14.71 0.02 6.35
N THR A 309 -14.77 -1.11 5.64
CA THR A 309 -13.59 -1.76 5.05
C THR A 309 -13.73 -2.05 3.55
N GLY A 310 -12.80 -1.54 2.74
CA GLY A 310 -12.63 -1.98 1.35
C GLY A 310 -13.78 -1.61 0.40
N ASN A 311 -14.61 -0.63 0.73
CA ASN A 311 -15.72 -0.23 -0.12
C ASN A 311 -15.25 0.68 -1.28
N PHE A 312 -15.86 0.53 -2.46
CA PHE A 312 -15.55 1.32 -3.65
C PHE A 312 -16.79 2.12 -4.11
N GLY A 313 -16.63 3.43 -4.25
CA GLY A 313 -17.64 4.34 -4.80
C GLY A 313 -18.09 5.41 -3.82
N ILE A 314 -19.40 5.58 -3.60
CA ILE A 314 -19.95 6.72 -2.84
C ILE A 314 -20.90 6.26 -1.73
N GLY A 315 -20.62 6.65 -0.48
CA GLY A 315 -21.56 6.53 0.64
C GLY A 315 -21.90 5.10 1.07
N ASN A 316 -21.09 4.11 0.70
CA ASN A 316 -21.31 2.72 1.09
C ASN A 316 -20.89 2.49 2.55
N SER A 317 -21.56 1.59 3.27
CA SER A 317 -21.27 1.29 4.68
C SER A 317 -21.18 -0.22 4.95
N GLY A 318 -20.08 -0.67 5.54
CA GLY A 318 -19.81 -2.08 5.83
C GLY A 318 -18.54 -2.56 5.13
N THR A 319 -18.61 -3.70 4.45
CA THR A 319 -17.41 -4.39 3.92
C THR A 319 -17.52 -4.67 2.42
N GLY A 320 -16.53 -4.26 1.63
CA GLY A 320 -16.34 -4.72 0.25
C GLY A 320 -17.51 -4.42 -0.70
N ASN A 321 -18.29 -3.38 -0.45
CA ASN A 321 -19.39 -2.98 -1.35
C ASN A 321 -18.87 -2.16 -2.53
N PHE A 322 -19.44 -2.39 -3.72
CA PHE A 322 -19.12 -1.67 -4.95
C PHE A 322 -20.33 -0.88 -5.44
N GLY A 323 -20.21 0.45 -5.56
CA GLY A 323 -21.22 1.32 -6.14
C GLY A 323 -21.62 2.47 -5.21
N LEU A 324 -22.93 2.63 -4.95
CA LEU A 324 -23.46 3.83 -4.27
C LEU A 324 -24.44 3.48 -3.15
N GLY A 325 -24.21 3.98 -1.94
CA GLY A 325 -25.17 3.92 -0.83
C GLY A 325 -25.53 2.51 -0.34
N ASN A 326 -24.77 1.47 -0.68
CA ASN A 326 -25.05 0.11 -0.22
C ASN A 326 -24.68 -0.05 1.27
N THR A 327 -25.41 -0.91 1.97
CA THR A 327 -25.13 -1.24 3.38
C THR A 327 -25.06 -2.74 3.62
N GLY A 328 -24.08 -3.20 4.39
CA GLY A 328 -23.79 -4.63 4.66
C GLY A 328 -22.50 -5.09 3.99
N SER A 329 -22.44 -6.34 3.51
CA SER A 329 -21.24 -6.90 2.87
C SER A 329 -21.40 -7.18 1.37
N THR A 330 -20.36 -6.87 0.59
CA THR A 330 -20.17 -7.46 -0.76
C THR A 330 -21.31 -7.16 -1.75
N ASN A 331 -22.06 -6.07 -1.59
CA ASN A 331 -23.11 -5.69 -2.54
C ASN A 331 -22.52 -5.00 -3.78
N THR A 332 -23.16 -5.19 -4.94
CA THR A 332 -22.85 -4.50 -6.20
C THR A 332 -24.04 -3.68 -6.69
N GLY A 333 -23.83 -2.37 -6.88
CA GLY A 333 -24.82 -1.45 -7.46
C GLY A 333 -25.26 -0.37 -6.49
N TRP A 334 -26.56 -0.08 -6.36
CA TRP A 334 -27.06 1.13 -5.67
C TRP A 334 -28.07 0.83 -4.54
N PHE A 335 -27.86 1.36 -3.34
CA PHE A 335 -28.80 1.32 -2.21
C PHE A 335 -29.30 -0.09 -1.79
N ASN A 336 -28.50 -1.13 -1.99
CA ASN A 336 -28.80 -2.45 -1.45
C ASN A 336 -28.56 -2.49 0.07
N THR A 337 -29.30 -3.34 0.80
CA THR A 337 -29.22 -3.44 2.27
C THR A 337 -29.25 -4.90 2.70
N GLY A 338 -28.11 -5.42 3.16
CA GLY A 338 -27.89 -6.84 3.42
C GLY A 338 -26.60 -7.29 2.75
N ASP A 339 -26.50 -8.55 2.35
CA ASP A 339 -25.25 -9.11 1.84
C ASP A 339 -25.36 -9.63 0.40
N VAL A 340 -24.30 -9.42 -0.39
CA VAL A 340 -24.11 -10.05 -1.71
C VAL A 340 -25.25 -9.79 -2.71
N ASN A 341 -25.95 -8.65 -2.65
CA ASN A 341 -26.95 -8.28 -3.67
C ASN A 341 -26.29 -7.70 -4.93
N THR A 342 -26.92 -7.87 -6.09
CA THR A 342 -26.55 -7.23 -7.36
C THR A 342 -27.71 -6.42 -7.91
N GLY A 343 -27.48 -5.16 -8.26
CA GLY A 343 -28.50 -4.24 -8.81
C GLY A 343 -28.81 -3.13 -7.81
N GLY A 344 -30.07 -2.88 -7.45
CA GLY A 344 -30.34 -1.80 -6.50
C GLY A 344 -31.67 -1.75 -5.79
N PHE A 345 -31.67 -1.13 -4.62
CA PHE A 345 -32.79 -1.03 -3.67
C PHE A 345 -33.31 -2.39 -3.17
N ASN A 346 -32.47 -3.43 -3.07
CA ASN A 346 -32.87 -4.74 -2.54
C ASN A 346 -32.59 -4.83 -1.02
N PRO A 347 -33.60 -5.02 -0.14
CA PRO A 347 -33.40 -5.34 1.28
C PRO A 347 -33.42 -6.86 1.53
N GLY A 348 -32.43 -7.37 2.25
CA GLY A 348 -32.14 -8.81 2.38
C GLY A 348 -30.88 -9.18 1.59
N SER A 349 -30.63 -10.47 1.33
CA SER A 349 -29.33 -10.91 0.80
C SER A 349 -29.43 -11.73 -0.49
N TYR A 350 -28.36 -11.71 -1.29
CA TYR A 350 -28.20 -12.52 -2.50
C TYR A 350 -29.19 -12.25 -3.64
N ASN A 351 -29.90 -11.12 -3.67
CA ASN A 351 -30.84 -10.79 -4.75
C ASN A 351 -30.13 -10.27 -6.02
N THR A 352 -30.72 -10.49 -7.19
CA THR A 352 -30.29 -9.94 -8.48
C THR A 352 -31.39 -9.11 -9.12
N GLY A 353 -31.12 -7.83 -9.40
CA GLY A 353 -32.05 -6.89 -10.01
C GLY A 353 -32.48 -5.79 -9.03
N ASN A 354 -33.77 -5.44 -8.97
CA ASN A 354 -34.20 -4.21 -8.28
C ASN A 354 -35.42 -4.33 -7.37
N PHE A 355 -35.41 -3.64 -6.23
CA PHE A 355 -36.55 -3.58 -5.29
C PHE A 355 -37.02 -4.95 -4.75
N ASN A 356 -36.18 -5.98 -4.78
CA ASN A 356 -36.54 -7.29 -4.23
C ASN A 356 -36.33 -7.30 -2.71
N THR A 357 -37.32 -7.76 -1.97
CA THR A 357 -37.29 -7.86 -0.50
C THR A 357 -37.28 -9.32 -0.06
N GLY A 358 -36.30 -9.71 0.75
CA GLY A 358 -36.04 -11.11 1.12
C GLY A 358 -34.76 -11.60 0.44
N ASN A 359 -34.66 -12.89 0.08
CA ASN A 359 -33.38 -13.47 -0.33
C ASN A 359 -33.40 -14.19 -1.69
N TYR A 360 -32.27 -14.17 -2.39
CA TYR A 360 -32.07 -14.93 -3.64
C TYR A 360 -33.10 -14.69 -4.76
N ASN A 361 -33.81 -13.56 -4.80
CA ASN A 361 -34.74 -13.26 -5.88
C ASN A 361 -34.00 -12.78 -7.15
N THR A 362 -34.53 -13.08 -8.33
CA THR A 362 -34.03 -12.59 -9.63
C THR A 362 -35.11 -11.77 -10.35
N GLY A 363 -34.75 -10.58 -10.83
CA GLY A 363 -35.66 -9.65 -11.51
C GLY A 363 -36.02 -8.48 -10.59
N SER A 364 -37.28 -8.05 -10.54
CA SER A 364 -37.63 -6.85 -9.77
C SER A 364 -38.94 -6.89 -8.99
N PHE A 365 -38.99 -6.16 -7.87
CA PHE A 365 -40.15 -6.02 -6.99
C PHE A 365 -40.70 -7.33 -6.39
N ASN A 366 -39.89 -8.39 -6.31
CA ASN A 366 -40.31 -9.65 -5.69
C ASN A 366 -40.18 -9.58 -4.15
N ALA A 367 -41.13 -10.16 -3.41
CA ALA A 367 -41.22 -10.09 -1.95
C ALA A 367 -41.35 -11.50 -1.33
N GLY A 368 -40.27 -11.99 -0.72
CA GLY A 368 -40.10 -13.38 -0.32
C GLY A 368 -38.75 -13.90 -0.80
N ASN A 369 -38.64 -15.18 -1.12
CA ASN A 369 -37.35 -15.80 -1.44
C ASN A 369 -37.37 -16.58 -2.76
N TYR A 370 -36.24 -16.58 -3.44
CA TYR A 370 -35.99 -17.39 -4.64
C TYR A 370 -36.99 -17.19 -5.80
N ASN A 371 -37.68 -16.05 -5.90
CA ASN A 371 -38.58 -15.77 -7.02
C ASN A 371 -37.79 -15.38 -8.29
N THR A 372 -38.34 -15.66 -9.47
CA THR A 372 -37.80 -15.21 -10.77
C THR A 372 -38.84 -14.39 -11.53
N GLY A 373 -38.50 -13.16 -11.91
CA GLY A 373 -39.32 -12.28 -12.73
C GLY A 373 -39.74 -11.02 -11.97
N TYR A 374 -41.02 -10.65 -12.02
CA TYR A 374 -41.49 -9.33 -11.61
C TYR A 374 -42.67 -9.39 -10.64
N PHE A 375 -42.65 -8.57 -9.58
CA PHE A 375 -43.76 -8.38 -8.64
C PHE A 375 -44.27 -9.65 -7.93
N ASN A 376 -43.50 -10.73 -7.87
CA ASN A 376 -43.96 -11.96 -7.23
C ASN A 376 -43.81 -11.89 -5.70
N THR A 377 -44.86 -12.22 -4.97
CA THR A 377 -44.87 -12.34 -3.50
C THR A 377 -44.95 -13.81 -3.10
N GLY A 378 -44.34 -14.19 -1.97
CA GLY A 378 -44.19 -15.59 -1.56
C GLY A 378 -42.85 -16.17 -2.04
N ASP A 379 -42.71 -17.49 -2.04
CA ASP A 379 -41.44 -18.16 -2.34
C ASP A 379 -41.47 -18.95 -3.67
N TYR A 380 -40.33 -18.95 -4.37
CA TYR A 380 -40.07 -19.76 -5.58
C TYR A 380 -41.04 -19.59 -6.75
N ASN A 381 -41.69 -18.44 -6.95
CA ASN A 381 -42.51 -18.20 -8.16
C ASN A 381 -41.64 -17.89 -9.39
N THR A 382 -42.16 -18.19 -10.59
CA THR A 382 -41.58 -17.78 -11.88
C THR A 382 -42.61 -17.02 -12.71
N GLY A 383 -42.30 -15.77 -13.07
CA GLY A 383 -43.09 -14.95 -13.98
C GLY A 383 -43.50 -13.61 -13.38
N VAL A 384 -44.78 -13.24 -13.44
CA VAL A 384 -45.24 -11.87 -13.14
C VAL A 384 -46.42 -11.82 -12.16
N ALA A 385 -46.27 -11.12 -11.05
CA ALA A 385 -47.34 -10.80 -10.10
C ALA A 385 -48.08 -12.02 -9.51
N ASN A 386 -47.36 -13.13 -9.28
CA ASN A 386 -47.90 -14.29 -8.54
C ASN A 386 -47.69 -14.06 -7.02
N THR A 387 -48.66 -14.42 -6.17
CA THR A 387 -48.61 -14.10 -4.71
C THR A 387 -48.65 -15.30 -3.77
N GLY A 388 -48.80 -16.52 -4.28
CA GLY A 388 -48.60 -17.76 -3.52
C GLY A 388 -47.18 -18.30 -3.67
N ASN A 389 -47.00 -19.61 -3.61
CA ASN A 389 -45.68 -20.26 -3.70
C ASN A 389 -45.56 -21.20 -4.90
N VAL A 390 -44.37 -21.31 -5.48
CA VAL A 390 -44.00 -22.30 -6.52
C VAL A 390 -44.87 -22.22 -7.80
N ASN A 391 -45.37 -21.03 -8.16
CA ASN A 391 -46.21 -20.85 -9.36
C ASN A 391 -45.40 -20.51 -10.62
N THR A 392 -45.92 -20.89 -11.79
CA THR A 392 -45.30 -20.59 -13.10
C THR A 392 -46.27 -19.87 -14.02
N GLY A 393 -46.03 -18.58 -14.27
CA GLY A 393 -46.86 -17.76 -15.17
C GLY A 393 -47.18 -16.39 -14.57
N ALA A 394 -48.43 -15.95 -14.61
CA ALA A 394 -48.76 -14.60 -14.15
C ALA A 394 -50.12 -14.42 -13.45
N PHE A 395 -50.16 -13.50 -12.49
CA PHE A 395 -51.35 -13.15 -11.70
C PHE A 395 -51.97 -14.34 -10.96
N ILE A 396 -51.15 -15.29 -10.51
CA ILE A 396 -51.59 -16.48 -9.75
C ILE A 396 -51.57 -16.17 -8.24
N ALA A 397 -52.71 -16.31 -7.57
CA ALA A 397 -52.84 -16.09 -6.13
C ALA A 397 -52.72 -17.37 -5.28
N GLY A 398 -53.00 -18.54 -5.86
CA GLY A 398 -52.81 -19.85 -5.20
C GLY A 398 -51.37 -20.33 -5.24
N ASN A 399 -51.13 -21.58 -4.83
CA ASN A 399 -49.82 -22.24 -4.82
C ASN A 399 -49.69 -23.31 -5.92
N TYR A 400 -48.45 -23.71 -6.23
CA TYR A 400 -48.11 -24.87 -7.06
C TYR A 400 -48.81 -24.92 -8.42
N SER A 401 -49.12 -23.77 -9.03
CA SER A 401 -49.98 -23.67 -10.22
C SER A 401 -49.23 -23.12 -11.44
N ASN A 402 -49.65 -23.54 -12.63
CA ASN A 402 -49.10 -23.11 -13.92
C ASN A 402 -50.17 -22.39 -14.76
N GLY A 403 -49.86 -21.22 -15.35
CA GLY A 403 -50.76 -20.52 -16.26
C GLY A 403 -51.00 -19.04 -15.91
N VAL A 404 -52.24 -18.57 -15.98
CA VAL A 404 -52.56 -17.14 -15.79
C VAL A 404 -53.89 -16.98 -15.02
N LEU A 405 -53.98 -15.98 -14.13
CA LEU A 405 -55.20 -15.60 -13.38
C LEU A 405 -55.77 -16.67 -12.41
N TRP A 406 -55.00 -17.70 -12.04
CA TRP A 406 -55.48 -18.74 -11.12
C TRP A 406 -55.57 -18.27 -9.67
N ARG A 407 -56.65 -18.66 -8.98
CA ARG A 407 -56.91 -18.29 -7.56
C ARG A 407 -56.89 -19.45 -6.57
N GLY A 408 -56.87 -20.69 -7.06
CA GLY A 408 -56.73 -21.89 -6.23
C GLY A 408 -55.37 -22.55 -6.44
N ASP A 409 -55.09 -23.59 -5.65
CA ASP A 409 -53.82 -24.31 -5.70
C ASP A 409 -53.84 -25.44 -6.76
N TYR A 410 -52.65 -25.86 -7.22
CA TYR A 410 -52.44 -26.95 -8.19
C TYR A 410 -53.21 -26.78 -9.52
N GLN A 411 -53.47 -25.54 -9.95
CA GLN A 411 -54.23 -25.23 -11.17
C GLN A 411 -53.34 -25.22 -12.43
N GLY A 412 -53.93 -25.61 -13.57
CA GLY A 412 -53.27 -25.59 -14.88
C GLY A 412 -52.05 -26.51 -15.03
N LEU A 413 -51.87 -27.47 -14.11
CA LEU A 413 -50.82 -28.47 -14.19
C LEU A 413 -51.04 -29.41 -15.38
N ILE A 414 -49.98 -29.68 -16.14
CA ILE A 414 -50.01 -30.60 -17.27
C ILE A 414 -49.33 -31.89 -16.85
N GLY A 415 -50.07 -33.00 -16.92
CA GLY A 415 -49.55 -34.36 -16.83
C GLY A 415 -50.00 -35.17 -18.03
N ALA A 416 -49.36 -36.30 -18.28
CA ALA A 416 -49.75 -37.26 -19.30
C ALA A 416 -49.70 -38.67 -18.72
N ASP A 417 -50.75 -39.45 -18.95
CA ASP A 417 -50.82 -40.85 -18.57
C ASP A 417 -51.28 -41.64 -19.80
N ILE A 418 -50.38 -42.47 -20.34
CA ILE A 418 -50.64 -43.31 -21.49
C ILE A 418 -50.23 -44.71 -21.07
N ALA A 419 -51.22 -45.60 -20.93
CA ALA A 419 -51.01 -47.00 -20.60
C ALA A 419 -51.58 -47.91 -21.69
N LEU A 420 -50.97 -49.07 -21.86
CA LEU A 420 -51.53 -50.19 -22.61
C LEU A 420 -52.38 -51.03 -21.65
N GLU A 421 -53.70 -50.88 -21.75
CA GLU A 421 -54.64 -51.77 -21.06
C GLU A 421 -54.74 -53.10 -21.81
N ILE A 422 -54.28 -54.18 -21.19
CA ILE A 422 -54.55 -55.55 -21.63
C ILE A 422 -55.84 -56.00 -20.93
N PRO A 423 -56.98 -56.15 -21.65
CA PRO A 423 -58.23 -56.56 -21.03
C PRO A 423 -58.14 -57.99 -20.50
N ALA A 424 -58.90 -58.27 -19.44
CA ALA A 424 -58.95 -59.59 -18.80
C ALA A 424 -59.33 -60.67 -19.83
N ILE A 425 -58.52 -61.73 -19.92
CA ILE A 425 -58.73 -62.83 -20.88
C ILE A 425 -59.59 -63.90 -20.18
N PRO A 426 -60.82 -64.18 -20.65
CA PRO A 426 -61.62 -65.29 -20.14
C PRO A 426 -61.07 -66.62 -20.67
N ILE A 427 -60.76 -67.53 -19.76
CA ILE A 427 -60.39 -68.91 -20.09
C ILE A 427 -61.66 -69.76 -19.96
N ASN A 428 -62.11 -70.29 -21.09
CA ASN A 428 -63.14 -71.32 -21.18
C ASN A 428 -62.49 -72.55 -21.86
N ALA A 429 -62.24 -73.61 -21.10
CA ALA A 429 -61.60 -74.82 -21.60
C ALA A 429 -62.21 -76.09 -21.00
N GLN A 430 -62.48 -77.08 -21.85
CA GLN A 430 -62.96 -78.41 -21.45
C GLN A 430 -61.74 -79.32 -21.28
N LEU A 431 -61.36 -79.63 -20.04
CA LEU A 431 -60.05 -80.22 -19.73
C LEU A 431 -59.97 -81.74 -19.90
N PHE A 432 -61.09 -82.44 -19.86
CA PHE A 432 -61.16 -83.89 -20.05
C PHE A 432 -62.55 -84.34 -20.48
N SER A 433 -62.59 -85.49 -21.16
CA SER A 433 -63.77 -86.35 -21.28
C SER A 433 -63.28 -87.78 -21.08
N MET A 434 -63.87 -88.50 -20.13
CA MET A 434 -63.45 -89.86 -19.76
C MET A 434 -64.62 -90.68 -19.19
N PRO A 435 -64.78 -91.96 -19.58
CA PRO A 435 -65.72 -92.87 -18.94
C PRO A 435 -65.16 -93.33 -17.58
N ILE A 436 -65.88 -93.08 -16.50
CA ILE A 436 -65.38 -93.24 -15.12
C ILE A 436 -65.99 -94.47 -14.44
N HIS A 437 -65.14 -95.29 -13.81
CA HIS A 437 -65.53 -96.38 -12.89
C HIS A 437 -64.84 -96.26 -11.51
N GLN A 438 -64.57 -95.05 -11.02
CA GLN A 438 -64.31 -94.82 -9.58
C GLN A 438 -64.54 -93.36 -9.16
N VAL A 439 -64.84 -93.14 -7.87
CA VAL A 439 -65.07 -91.80 -7.31
C VAL A 439 -63.73 -91.11 -7.02
N MET A 440 -63.57 -89.88 -7.50
CA MET A 440 -62.44 -89.01 -7.14
C MET A 440 -62.95 -87.66 -6.64
N VAL A 441 -62.49 -87.23 -5.47
CA VAL A 441 -62.76 -85.90 -4.90
C VAL A 441 -61.50 -85.07 -5.06
N MET A 442 -61.57 -84.00 -5.85
CA MET A 442 -60.50 -83.00 -5.95
C MET A 442 -60.93 -81.73 -5.21
N PRO A 443 -60.24 -81.32 -4.12
CA PRO A 443 -60.52 -80.05 -3.47
C PRO A 443 -60.12 -78.89 -4.39
N GLY A 444 -60.96 -77.85 -4.45
CA GLY A 444 -60.67 -76.63 -5.21
C GLY A 444 -59.35 -76.01 -4.74
N SER A 445 -58.45 -75.72 -5.68
CA SER A 445 -57.13 -75.13 -5.43
C SER A 445 -56.94 -73.86 -6.24
N VAL A 446 -56.21 -72.90 -5.67
CA VAL A 446 -55.88 -71.64 -6.36
C VAL A 446 -54.53 -71.82 -7.04
N MET A 447 -54.53 -71.95 -8.36
CA MET A 447 -53.31 -71.86 -9.15
C MET A 447 -52.90 -70.38 -9.21
N THR A 448 -51.64 -70.08 -8.88
CA THR A 448 -51.11 -68.72 -9.02
C THR A 448 -50.05 -68.66 -10.10
N ILE A 449 -50.24 -67.73 -11.04
CA ILE A 449 -49.24 -67.36 -12.04
C ILE A 449 -48.30 -66.35 -11.37
N PRO A 450 -47.00 -66.65 -11.21
CA PRO A 450 -46.05 -65.73 -10.58
C PRO A 450 -46.01 -64.39 -11.34
N GLY A 451 -46.05 -63.29 -10.59
CA GLY A 451 -45.79 -61.97 -11.16
C GLY A 451 -44.36 -61.87 -11.66
N MET A 452 -44.13 -61.10 -12.72
CA MET A 452 -42.80 -60.92 -13.31
C MET A 452 -42.46 -59.43 -13.44
N ARG A 453 -41.20 -59.10 -13.16
CA ARG A 453 -40.63 -57.77 -13.36
C ARG A 453 -39.95 -57.71 -14.71
N LEU A 454 -40.32 -56.72 -15.53
CA LEU A 454 -39.68 -56.45 -16.82
C LEU A 454 -38.65 -55.32 -16.66
N PRO A 455 -37.32 -55.61 -16.74
CA PRO A 455 -36.30 -54.59 -16.72
C PRO A 455 -36.13 -53.98 -18.13
N PHE A 456 -36.57 -52.74 -18.30
CA PHE A 456 -36.22 -51.93 -19.47
C PHE A 456 -34.92 -51.17 -19.22
N THR A 457 -34.06 -51.08 -20.24
CA THR A 457 -32.83 -50.28 -20.22
C THR A 457 -32.89 -49.18 -21.29
N SER A 458 -32.08 -48.14 -21.10
CA SER A 458 -32.24 -46.86 -21.79
C SER A 458 -31.81 -46.87 -23.27
N ILE A 459 -32.46 -46.00 -24.04
CA ILE A 459 -31.96 -45.51 -25.33
C ILE A 459 -31.65 -44.01 -25.16
N VAL A 460 -30.54 -43.56 -25.74
CA VAL A 460 -29.98 -42.20 -25.62
C VAL A 460 -30.87 -41.08 -26.20
N PRO A 461 -30.68 -39.79 -25.83
CA PRO A 461 -29.84 -39.24 -24.76
C PRO A 461 -30.61 -38.39 -23.72
N PHE A 462 -31.95 -38.32 -23.79
CA PHE A 462 -32.79 -37.59 -22.83
C PHE A 462 -33.49 -38.56 -21.88
N VAL A 463 -33.41 -38.32 -20.58
CA VAL A 463 -33.82 -39.29 -19.55
C VAL A 463 -35.34 -39.31 -19.36
N VAL A 464 -35.99 -40.34 -19.90
CA VAL A 464 -37.27 -40.84 -19.39
C VAL A 464 -36.98 -42.12 -18.61
N TYR A 465 -37.10 -42.07 -17.29
CA TYR A 465 -36.94 -43.25 -16.45
C TYR A 465 -38.26 -44.03 -16.40
N TYR A 466 -38.39 -45.01 -17.29
CA TYR A 466 -39.42 -46.03 -17.15
C TYR A 466 -39.07 -46.89 -15.92
N GLY A 467 -39.88 -46.76 -14.87
CA GLY A 467 -39.77 -47.63 -13.70
C GLY A 467 -39.99 -49.11 -14.06
N PRO A 468 -39.49 -50.05 -13.26
CA PRO A 468 -39.71 -51.47 -13.51
C PRO A 468 -41.21 -51.77 -13.50
N VAL A 469 -41.74 -52.26 -14.63
CA VAL A 469 -43.13 -52.71 -14.71
C VAL A 469 -43.25 -54.02 -13.92
N GLU A 470 -44.02 -53.98 -12.84
CA GLU A 470 -44.45 -55.17 -12.12
C GLU A 470 -45.75 -55.69 -12.74
N LEU A 471 -45.70 -56.87 -13.37
CA LEU A 471 -46.92 -57.59 -13.73
C LEU A 471 -47.41 -58.31 -12.45
N PRO A 472 -48.60 -57.99 -11.91
CA PRO A 472 -49.04 -58.52 -10.62
C PRO A 472 -49.35 -60.02 -10.69
N GLN A 473 -49.13 -60.72 -9.57
CA GLN A 473 -49.42 -62.16 -9.43
C GLN A 473 -50.91 -62.43 -9.65
N SER A 474 -51.24 -63.28 -10.62
CA SER A 474 -52.63 -63.58 -11.00
C SER A 474 -53.11 -64.90 -10.38
N THR A 475 -54.30 -64.88 -9.77
CA THR A 475 -54.94 -66.04 -9.13
C THR A 475 -56.02 -66.66 -10.02
N LEU A 476 -55.87 -67.93 -10.37
CA LEU A 476 -56.88 -68.75 -11.02
C LEU A 476 -57.50 -69.70 -9.98
N THR A 477 -58.72 -69.39 -9.54
CA THR A 477 -59.46 -70.18 -8.55
C THR A 477 -60.23 -71.30 -9.23
N LEU A 478 -59.87 -72.57 -8.96
CA LEU A 478 -60.62 -73.72 -9.45
C LEU A 478 -61.91 -73.92 -8.62
N PRO A 479 -63.10 -74.06 -9.25
CA PRO A 479 -64.33 -74.33 -8.53
C PRO A 479 -64.35 -75.77 -7.98
N THR A 480 -64.92 -75.95 -6.79
CA THR A 480 -65.17 -77.28 -6.21
C THR A 480 -66.29 -77.99 -6.97
N VAL A 481 -65.94 -79.01 -7.77
CA VAL A 481 -66.91 -79.78 -8.56
C VAL A 481 -67.46 -80.94 -7.73
N THR A 482 -68.75 -80.90 -7.40
CA THR A 482 -69.47 -81.99 -6.70
C THR A 482 -70.39 -82.69 -7.69
N ILE A 483 -70.21 -84.01 -7.86
CA ILE A 483 -70.93 -84.81 -8.88
C ILE A 483 -71.86 -85.82 -8.20
N THR A 484 -73.10 -85.93 -8.68
CA THR A 484 -74.09 -86.94 -8.26
C THR A 484 -74.56 -87.69 -9.51
N VAL A 485 -74.68 -89.02 -9.44
CA VAL A 485 -74.78 -89.89 -10.63
C VAL A 485 -76.05 -90.75 -10.59
N GLY A 486 -76.77 -90.83 -11.73
CA GLY A 486 -77.89 -91.76 -11.92
C GLY A 486 -78.71 -91.48 -13.18
N GLY A 487 -78.35 -92.08 -14.32
CA GLY A 487 -79.11 -91.99 -15.57
C GLY A 487 -78.32 -92.54 -16.78
N PRO A 488 -78.96 -93.24 -17.74
CA PRO A 488 -78.25 -94.03 -18.76
C PRO A 488 -77.68 -93.26 -19.97
N THR A 489 -77.56 -91.93 -19.92
CA THR A 489 -77.09 -91.10 -21.06
C THR A 489 -76.18 -89.92 -20.70
N THR A 490 -75.79 -89.73 -19.43
CA THR A 490 -75.04 -88.54 -19.01
C THR A 490 -73.53 -88.67 -19.18
N THR A 491 -72.95 -87.82 -20.03
CA THR A 491 -71.53 -87.41 -19.94
C THR A 491 -71.31 -86.52 -18.72
N ILE A 492 -70.05 -86.37 -18.28
CA ILE A 492 -69.65 -85.47 -17.18
C ILE A 492 -68.73 -84.41 -17.77
N ASP A 493 -69.22 -83.16 -17.85
CA ASP A 493 -68.48 -82.05 -18.44
C ASP A 493 -67.73 -81.22 -17.37
N GLY A 494 -66.40 -81.29 -17.41
CA GLY A 494 -65.50 -80.52 -16.54
C GLY A 494 -65.11 -79.17 -17.16
N ASN A 495 -65.95 -78.16 -16.94
CA ASN A 495 -65.71 -76.80 -17.46
C ASN A 495 -64.76 -76.01 -16.54
N LEU A 496 -63.59 -75.62 -17.05
CA LEU A 496 -62.78 -74.57 -16.43
C LEU A 496 -63.35 -73.20 -16.83
N THR A 497 -63.90 -72.49 -15.85
CA THR A 497 -64.34 -71.09 -15.99
C THR A 497 -63.45 -70.20 -15.14
N GLY A 498 -62.68 -69.31 -15.77
CA GLY A 498 -61.78 -68.40 -15.06
C GLY A 498 -61.37 -67.20 -15.88
N MET A 499 -60.69 -66.23 -15.25
CA MET A 499 -60.17 -65.04 -15.90
C MET A 499 -58.71 -64.84 -15.51
N VAL A 500 -57.87 -64.50 -16.48
CA VAL A 500 -56.60 -63.84 -16.20
C VAL A 500 -56.91 -62.36 -15.98
N GLY A 501 -56.43 -61.79 -14.87
CA GLY A 501 -56.67 -60.39 -14.54
C GLY A 501 -56.15 -59.45 -15.63
N GLY A 502 -56.90 -58.39 -15.93
CA GLY A 502 -56.44 -57.35 -16.84
C GLY A 502 -55.22 -56.61 -16.26
N VAL A 503 -54.32 -56.16 -17.13
CA VAL A 503 -53.07 -55.50 -16.73
C VAL A 503 -52.87 -54.19 -17.48
N SER A 504 -52.71 -53.11 -16.72
CA SER A 504 -52.30 -51.79 -17.21
C SER A 504 -50.78 -51.72 -17.26
N ILE A 505 -50.20 -51.57 -18.45
CA ILE A 505 -48.75 -51.36 -18.63
C ILE A 505 -48.51 -49.87 -18.94
N PRO A 506 -47.94 -49.07 -18.01
CA PRO A 506 -47.70 -47.65 -18.26
C PRO A 506 -46.62 -47.46 -19.34
N LEU A 507 -47.00 -46.83 -20.45
CA LEU A 507 -46.11 -46.52 -21.57
C LEU A 507 -45.45 -45.15 -21.43
N ILE A 508 -46.21 -44.13 -21.01
CA ILE A 508 -45.70 -42.78 -20.70
C ILE A 508 -46.44 -42.27 -19.46
N LYS A 509 -45.68 -41.95 -18.41
CA LYS A 509 -46.19 -41.33 -17.17
C LYS A 509 -45.43 -40.05 -16.88
N ILE A 510 -46.03 -38.92 -17.24
CA ILE A 510 -45.56 -37.57 -16.86
C ILE A 510 -46.46 -37.09 -15.72
N PRO A 511 -45.95 -36.98 -14.48
CA PRO A 511 -46.75 -36.50 -13.36
C PRO A 511 -47.15 -35.03 -13.56
N ALA A 512 -48.38 -34.69 -13.21
CA ALA A 512 -48.83 -33.30 -13.15
C ALA A 512 -48.09 -32.58 -12.01
N ALA A 513 -47.12 -31.72 -12.36
CA ALA A 513 -46.22 -31.06 -11.44
C ALA A 513 -46.01 -29.58 -11.81
N PRO A 514 -45.64 -28.71 -10.84
CA PRO A 514 -45.37 -27.30 -11.10
C PRO A 514 -44.17 -27.10 -12.06
N GLY A 515 -44.22 -25.99 -12.80
CA GLY A 515 -43.28 -25.72 -13.88
C GLY A 515 -43.44 -26.65 -15.08
N PHE A 516 -42.46 -26.62 -15.98
CA PHE A 516 -42.48 -27.36 -17.24
C PHE A 516 -41.13 -28.03 -17.50
N GLY A 517 -41.11 -29.36 -17.59
CA GLY A 517 -39.88 -30.13 -17.79
C GLY A 517 -38.89 -30.07 -16.62
N ASN A 518 -39.32 -29.62 -15.44
CA ASN A 518 -38.51 -29.63 -14.23
C ASN A 518 -38.21 -31.08 -13.79
N SER A 519 -36.96 -31.35 -13.44
CA SER A 519 -36.44 -32.64 -12.96
C SER A 519 -35.76 -32.49 -11.58
N THR A 520 -36.29 -31.59 -10.76
CA THR A 520 -35.84 -31.34 -9.39
C THR A 520 -36.41 -32.36 -8.39
N THR A 521 -35.69 -32.67 -7.31
CA THR A 521 -36.17 -33.62 -6.28
C THR A 521 -37.27 -33.08 -5.37
N SER A 522 -37.63 -31.81 -5.50
CA SER A 522 -38.77 -31.19 -4.84
C SER A 522 -39.51 -30.28 -5.85
N PRO A 523 -40.79 -29.92 -5.62
CA PRO A 523 -41.55 -29.12 -6.56
C PRO A 523 -40.88 -27.77 -6.82
N SER A 524 -40.76 -27.39 -8.10
CA SER A 524 -40.10 -26.17 -8.57
C SER A 524 -40.97 -25.47 -9.59
N SER A 525 -40.89 -24.15 -9.70
CA SER A 525 -41.58 -23.42 -10.77
C SER A 525 -40.68 -23.28 -12.01
N GLY A 526 -41.20 -22.64 -13.06
CA GLY A 526 -40.41 -22.28 -14.22
C GLY A 526 -40.20 -23.43 -15.20
N PHE A 527 -39.01 -23.52 -15.78
CA PHE A 527 -38.73 -24.36 -16.95
C PHE A 527 -37.40 -25.09 -16.83
N PHE A 528 -37.38 -26.40 -17.04
CA PHE A 528 -36.18 -27.24 -17.16
C PHE A 528 -35.16 -27.14 -16.00
N ASN A 529 -35.59 -26.74 -14.80
CA ASN A 529 -34.74 -26.75 -13.62
C ASN A 529 -34.49 -28.21 -13.17
N ALA A 530 -33.31 -28.52 -12.63
CA ALA A 530 -32.87 -29.90 -12.38
C ALA A 530 -32.04 -30.06 -11.08
N GLY A 531 -31.97 -31.28 -10.54
CA GLY A 531 -31.10 -31.63 -9.40
C GLY A 531 -31.79 -31.60 -8.03
N ALA A 532 -31.00 -31.63 -6.95
CA ALA A 532 -31.54 -31.76 -5.59
C ALA A 532 -32.11 -30.43 -5.05
N GLY A 533 -33.33 -30.48 -4.50
CA GLY A 533 -34.02 -29.34 -3.88
C GLY A 533 -35.13 -28.72 -4.75
N THR A 534 -35.41 -27.44 -4.52
CA THR A 534 -36.38 -26.61 -5.25
C THR A 534 -35.70 -25.40 -5.88
N ALA A 535 -36.19 -24.95 -7.04
CA ALA A 535 -35.71 -23.78 -7.78
C ALA A 535 -36.85 -23.01 -8.47
N SER A 536 -36.53 -21.85 -9.06
CA SER A 536 -37.40 -21.10 -9.97
C SER A 536 -36.61 -20.58 -11.18
N GLY A 537 -37.33 -20.13 -12.22
CA GLY A 537 -36.72 -19.57 -13.42
C GLY A 537 -36.46 -20.62 -14.51
N PHE A 538 -35.34 -20.53 -15.23
CA PHE A 538 -35.07 -21.35 -16.41
C PHE A 538 -33.72 -22.07 -16.34
N GLY A 539 -33.72 -23.40 -16.47
CA GLY A 539 -32.51 -24.21 -16.72
C GLY A 539 -31.48 -24.20 -15.60
N ASN A 540 -31.87 -23.89 -14.36
CA ASN A 540 -30.97 -23.91 -13.22
C ASN A 540 -30.72 -25.35 -12.74
N PHE A 541 -29.51 -25.64 -12.29
CA PHE A 541 -29.11 -26.93 -11.77
C PHE A 541 -28.69 -26.81 -10.30
N GLY A 542 -29.31 -27.59 -9.42
CA GLY A 542 -29.15 -27.50 -7.96
C GLY A 542 -30.24 -26.66 -7.28
N GLY A 543 -30.40 -26.88 -5.98
CA GLY A 543 -31.46 -26.29 -5.16
C GLY A 543 -31.13 -24.90 -4.64
N GLY A 544 -32.17 -24.12 -4.32
CA GLY A 544 -32.02 -22.73 -3.90
C GLY A 544 -31.60 -21.79 -5.04
N ALA A 545 -31.86 -22.16 -6.29
CA ALA A 545 -31.58 -21.32 -7.44
C ALA A 545 -32.81 -20.52 -7.89
N SER A 546 -32.62 -19.26 -8.25
CA SER A 546 -33.55 -18.47 -9.06
C SER A 546 -32.84 -17.86 -10.26
N GLY A 547 -33.60 -17.47 -11.28
CA GLY A 547 -33.08 -16.85 -12.49
C GLY A 547 -32.80 -17.84 -13.60
N PHE A 548 -31.66 -17.73 -14.27
CA PHE A 548 -31.41 -18.39 -15.56
C PHE A 548 -30.06 -19.10 -15.55
N TRP A 549 -30.04 -20.40 -15.85
CA TRP A 549 -28.83 -21.20 -16.09
C TRP A 549 -27.79 -21.21 -14.96
N ASN A 550 -28.21 -20.97 -13.71
CA ASN A 550 -27.28 -21.00 -12.58
C ASN A 550 -26.97 -22.45 -12.18
N LEU A 551 -25.71 -22.74 -11.86
CA LEU A 551 -25.21 -24.03 -11.39
C LEU A 551 -24.87 -23.94 -9.90
N ALA A 552 -25.85 -24.23 -9.06
CA ALA A 552 -25.77 -24.15 -7.61
C ALA A 552 -25.12 -25.41 -7.01
N SER A 553 -24.26 -25.19 -6.02
CA SER A 553 -23.80 -26.23 -5.10
C SER A 553 -24.97 -26.70 -4.25
N ALA A 554 -25.08 -28.01 -4.00
CA ALA A 554 -26.30 -28.67 -3.51
C ALA A 554 -26.83 -28.22 -2.13
N THR A 555 -26.12 -27.32 -1.44
CA THR A 555 -26.46 -26.84 -0.09
C THR A 555 -26.50 -25.29 0.01
N SER A 556 -26.38 -24.54 -1.09
CA SER A 556 -26.27 -23.08 -1.04
C SER A 556 -26.79 -22.39 -2.29
N GLY A 557 -27.71 -21.45 -2.11
CA GLY A 557 -28.47 -20.83 -3.20
C GLY A 557 -27.69 -19.87 -4.10
N LEU A 558 -28.32 -19.54 -5.23
CA LEU A 558 -27.88 -18.56 -6.22
C LEU A 558 -29.07 -17.77 -6.77
N SER A 559 -28.85 -16.54 -7.21
CA SER A 559 -29.77 -15.79 -8.05
C SER A 559 -29.06 -15.22 -9.29
N GLY A 560 -29.81 -14.82 -10.31
CA GLY A 560 -29.30 -14.09 -11.46
C GLY A 560 -29.14 -14.93 -12.73
N PHE A 561 -28.06 -14.73 -13.48
CA PHE A 561 -27.83 -15.40 -14.78
C PHE A 561 -26.47 -16.09 -14.82
N GLY A 562 -26.45 -17.40 -15.08
CA GLY A 562 -25.24 -18.16 -15.41
C GLY A 562 -24.18 -18.22 -14.29
N ASN A 563 -24.57 -17.99 -13.04
CA ASN A 563 -23.65 -18.04 -11.91
C ASN A 563 -23.34 -19.49 -11.50
N VAL A 564 -22.12 -19.76 -11.05
CA VAL A 564 -21.63 -21.10 -10.72
C VAL A 564 -21.05 -21.11 -9.29
N GLY A 565 -21.58 -21.97 -8.44
CA GLY A 565 -21.11 -22.14 -7.06
C GLY A 565 -22.17 -21.91 -6.00
N ALA A 566 -21.96 -20.96 -5.09
CA ALA A 566 -22.75 -20.85 -3.86
C ALA A 566 -22.86 -19.41 -3.34
N LEU A 567 -23.92 -19.10 -2.61
CA LEU A 567 -24.07 -17.84 -1.86
C LEU A 567 -23.82 -16.61 -2.75
N GLY A 568 -24.46 -16.57 -3.92
CA GLY A 568 -24.11 -15.63 -4.99
C GLY A 568 -25.29 -15.01 -5.71
N SER A 569 -25.05 -13.84 -6.31
CA SER A 569 -26.00 -13.11 -7.15
C SER A 569 -25.30 -12.50 -8.37
N GLY A 570 -26.06 -11.97 -9.31
CA GLY A 570 -25.54 -11.19 -10.43
C GLY A 570 -25.47 -11.99 -11.73
N VAL A 571 -24.40 -11.84 -12.50
CA VAL A 571 -24.31 -12.40 -13.86
C VAL A 571 -22.92 -13.01 -14.11
N ALA A 572 -22.90 -14.29 -14.48
CA ALA A 572 -21.74 -15.06 -14.88
C ALA A 572 -20.58 -15.05 -13.87
N ASN A 573 -20.92 -15.03 -12.57
CA ASN A 573 -19.98 -15.08 -11.46
C ASN A 573 -19.65 -16.55 -11.09
N VAL A 574 -18.40 -16.82 -10.70
CA VAL A 574 -17.92 -18.17 -10.39
C VAL A 574 -17.24 -18.20 -9.02
N GLY A 575 -17.81 -18.91 -8.04
CA GLY A 575 -17.24 -19.06 -6.70
C GLY A 575 -18.27 -19.05 -5.58
N ASN A 576 -17.93 -18.39 -4.47
CA ASN A 576 -18.69 -18.39 -3.22
C ASN A 576 -18.71 -16.99 -2.60
N THR A 577 -19.86 -16.49 -2.13
CA THR A 577 -20.01 -15.11 -1.60
C THR A 577 -19.54 -14.06 -2.63
N ILE A 578 -20.23 -14.03 -3.77
CA ILE A 578 -19.92 -13.14 -4.91
C ILE A 578 -21.19 -12.47 -5.43
N SER A 579 -21.14 -11.15 -5.62
CA SER A 579 -22.14 -10.38 -6.36
C SER A 579 -21.49 -9.71 -7.58
N GLY A 580 -22.29 -9.14 -8.48
CA GLY A 580 -21.81 -8.32 -9.60
C GLY A 580 -21.81 -9.01 -10.96
N LEU A 581 -20.80 -8.75 -11.79
CA LEU A 581 -20.77 -9.18 -13.19
C LEU A 581 -19.38 -9.74 -13.57
N TYR A 582 -19.33 -10.99 -14.04
CA TYR A 582 -18.12 -11.73 -14.45
C TYR A 582 -17.02 -11.82 -13.38
N ASN A 583 -17.40 -11.91 -12.10
CA ASN A 583 -16.48 -12.01 -10.96
C ASN A 583 -16.14 -13.48 -10.65
N THR A 584 -14.84 -13.81 -10.61
CA THR A 584 -14.33 -15.20 -10.51
C THR A 584 -13.40 -15.36 -9.30
N SER A 585 -13.76 -16.24 -8.37
CA SER A 585 -12.86 -16.68 -7.31
C SER A 585 -11.84 -17.69 -7.81
N THR A 586 -10.58 -17.54 -7.39
CA THR A 586 -9.52 -18.55 -7.53
C THR A 586 -9.45 -19.50 -6.33
N SER A 587 -10.27 -19.27 -5.30
CA SER A 587 -10.46 -20.20 -4.19
C SER A 587 -11.48 -21.29 -4.54
N ASN A 588 -11.56 -22.35 -3.74
CA ASN A 588 -12.53 -23.42 -3.97
C ASN A 588 -13.98 -22.93 -3.78
N LEU A 589 -14.93 -23.61 -4.43
CA LEU A 589 -16.35 -23.26 -4.44
C LEU A 589 -17.07 -23.30 -3.07
N ALA A 590 -16.40 -23.79 -2.01
CA ALA A 590 -16.92 -23.79 -0.64
C ALA A 590 -16.34 -22.64 0.23
N THR A 591 -15.36 -21.87 -0.28
CA THR A 591 -14.66 -20.83 0.49
C THR A 591 -15.12 -19.44 0.07
N PRO A 592 -15.79 -18.67 0.95
CA PRO A 592 -16.24 -17.29 0.67
C PRO A 592 -15.13 -16.40 0.12
N ALA A 593 -15.40 -15.77 -1.04
CA ALA A 593 -14.46 -14.89 -1.72
C ALA A 593 -14.61 -13.42 -1.29
N PHE A 594 -15.84 -13.00 -0.98
CA PHE A 594 -16.25 -11.62 -0.69
C PHE A 594 -16.03 -10.65 -1.86
N ASN A 595 -16.21 -11.12 -3.10
CA ASN A 595 -16.00 -10.34 -4.33
C ASN A 595 -17.27 -9.60 -4.79
N SER A 596 -17.11 -8.35 -5.23
CA SER A 596 -18.19 -7.50 -5.74
C SER A 596 -17.68 -6.63 -6.91
N GLY A 597 -18.59 -5.99 -7.65
CA GLY A 597 -18.26 -5.12 -8.78
C GLY A 597 -18.23 -5.86 -10.11
N LEU A 598 -17.15 -5.68 -10.88
CA LEU A 598 -17.06 -6.08 -12.28
C LEU A 598 -15.70 -6.70 -12.60
N LEU A 599 -15.69 -7.86 -13.27
CA LEU A 599 -14.50 -8.57 -13.76
C LEU A 599 -13.44 -8.90 -12.67
N HIS A 600 -13.84 -8.92 -11.41
CA HIS A 600 -12.98 -9.15 -10.24
C HIS A 600 -12.49 -10.61 -10.20
N HIS A 601 -11.18 -10.80 -10.38
CA HIS A 601 -10.53 -12.10 -10.27
C HIS A 601 -9.72 -12.21 -8.97
N SER A 602 -9.89 -13.33 -8.25
CA SER A 602 -9.25 -13.66 -6.95
C SER A 602 -9.79 -12.96 -5.69
N VAL A 603 -9.46 -13.54 -4.53
CA VAL A 603 -9.92 -13.16 -3.19
C VAL A 603 -9.35 -11.85 -2.65
N GLY A 604 -10.17 -11.10 -1.91
CA GLY A 604 -9.74 -10.19 -0.84
C GLY A 604 -9.12 -8.84 -1.24
N THR A 605 -8.74 -8.64 -2.50
CA THR A 605 -8.37 -7.32 -3.04
C THR A 605 -9.09 -7.08 -4.35
N MET A 606 -9.73 -5.91 -4.49
CA MET A 606 -10.46 -5.51 -5.70
C MET A 606 -9.46 -5.28 -6.85
N THR A 607 -9.41 -6.20 -7.81
CA THR A 607 -8.50 -6.16 -8.95
C THR A 607 -9.17 -5.51 -10.17
N LEU A 608 -9.16 -4.17 -10.24
CA LEU A 608 -9.83 -3.42 -11.30
C LEU A 608 -9.11 -3.53 -12.65
N ASN A 609 -9.33 -4.63 -13.38
CA ASN A 609 -8.78 -4.85 -14.71
C ASN A 609 -9.70 -4.26 -15.80
N PHE A 610 -9.40 -3.03 -16.25
CA PHE A 610 -10.15 -2.32 -17.29
C PHE A 610 -9.74 -2.76 -18.70
N GLY A 611 -10.06 -4.00 -19.05
CA GLY A 611 -10.02 -4.53 -20.42
C GLY A 611 -9.64 -6.02 -20.50
N LEU A 612 -9.47 -6.52 -21.74
CA LEU A 612 -9.45 -7.95 -22.03
C LEU A 612 -8.10 -8.63 -21.76
N ALA A 613 -8.16 -9.88 -21.31
CA ALA A 613 -7.01 -10.78 -21.12
C ALA A 613 -5.90 -10.28 -20.18
N ASN A 614 -6.21 -9.40 -19.22
CA ASN A 614 -5.26 -9.04 -18.16
C ASN A 614 -5.16 -10.16 -17.11
N VAL A 615 -3.94 -10.43 -16.63
CA VAL A 615 -3.60 -11.36 -15.55
C VAL A 615 -2.98 -10.55 -14.41
N GLY A 616 -3.34 -10.86 -13.16
CA GLY A 616 -3.06 -9.99 -12.02
C GLY A 616 -4.15 -8.94 -11.84
N GLY A 617 -3.83 -7.71 -11.43
CA GLY A 617 -4.84 -6.76 -10.96
C GLY A 617 -4.54 -5.27 -11.16
N ASN A 618 -5.60 -4.46 -11.17
CA ASN A 618 -5.54 -2.99 -11.36
C ASN A 618 -4.95 -2.57 -12.72
N ASN A 619 -4.98 -3.44 -13.72
CA ASN A 619 -4.44 -3.17 -15.05
C ASN A 619 -5.47 -2.44 -15.93
N VAL A 620 -5.08 -1.36 -16.58
CA VAL A 620 -5.92 -0.62 -17.55
C VAL A 620 -5.45 -0.96 -18.96
N GLY A 621 -6.36 -1.34 -19.86
CA GLY A 621 -6.05 -1.87 -21.19
C GLY A 621 -6.08 -3.40 -21.22
N GLY A 622 -5.14 -4.09 -21.87
CA GLY A 622 -5.32 -5.51 -22.18
C GLY A 622 -4.06 -6.32 -22.44
N ALA A 623 -4.16 -7.64 -22.26
CA ALA A 623 -3.06 -8.61 -22.32
C ALA A 623 -1.87 -8.31 -21.36
N ASN A 624 -2.06 -7.47 -20.33
CA ASN A 624 -1.03 -7.22 -19.32
C ASN A 624 -0.97 -8.35 -18.30
N ALA A 625 0.21 -8.66 -17.76
CA ALA A 625 0.43 -9.68 -16.76
C ALA A 625 1.25 -9.13 -15.58
N GLY A 626 0.58 -8.84 -14.47
CA GLY A 626 1.14 -8.20 -13.28
C GLY A 626 0.13 -7.26 -12.61
N ILE A 627 0.62 -6.28 -11.87
CA ILE A 627 -0.18 -5.34 -11.08
C ILE A 627 0.01 -3.90 -11.58
N PHE A 628 -1.08 -3.14 -11.68
CA PHE A 628 -1.09 -1.69 -11.97
C PHE A 628 -0.45 -1.28 -13.32
N ASN A 629 -0.53 -2.12 -14.35
CA ASN A 629 -0.06 -1.76 -15.70
C ASN A 629 -1.11 -0.93 -16.46
N VAL A 630 -0.68 0.10 -17.18
CA VAL A 630 -1.56 0.99 -17.97
C VAL A 630 -1.15 0.93 -19.45
N GLY A 631 -1.86 0.12 -20.22
CA GLY A 631 -1.73 -0.02 -21.68
C GLY A 631 -1.89 -1.48 -22.14
N LEU A 632 -1.01 -1.98 -23.00
CA LEU A 632 -1.15 -3.30 -23.62
C LEU A 632 0.11 -4.16 -23.47
N ALA A 633 -0.08 -5.47 -23.26
CA ALA A 633 0.97 -6.48 -23.36
C ALA A 633 2.22 -6.26 -22.48
N ASN A 634 2.07 -5.58 -21.33
CA ASN A 634 3.16 -5.47 -20.35
C ASN A 634 3.26 -6.74 -19.49
N LEU A 635 4.47 -7.17 -19.14
CA LEU A 635 4.76 -8.31 -18.26
C LEU A 635 5.66 -7.88 -17.10
N GLY A 636 5.07 -7.77 -15.91
CA GLY A 636 5.64 -7.18 -14.70
C GLY A 636 4.69 -6.15 -14.09
N ASP A 637 5.14 -5.39 -13.10
CA ASP A 637 4.28 -4.50 -12.30
C ASP A 637 4.53 -3.00 -12.59
N TYR A 638 3.53 -2.15 -12.36
CA TYR A 638 3.58 -0.68 -12.43
C TYR A 638 4.01 -0.07 -13.78
N ASN A 639 3.94 -0.81 -14.89
CA ASN A 639 4.34 -0.28 -16.20
C ASN A 639 3.26 0.63 -16.82
N ILE A 640 3.62 1.85 -17.19
CA ILE A 640 2.76 2.77 -17.95
C ILE A 640 3.21 2.77 -19.41
N GLY A 641 2.50 2.01 -20.25
CA GLY A 641 2.68 1.98 -21.70
C GLY A 641 2.42 0.61 -22.34
N PHE A 642 3.23 0.24 -23.34
CA PHE A 642 2.94 -0.89 -24.24
C PHE A 642 4.15 -1.82 -24.36
N GLY A 643 3.94 -3.13 -24.18
CA GLY A 643 4.94 -4.16 -24.51
C GLY A 643 6.19 -4.16 -23.62
N ASN A 644 6.12 -3.65 -22.40
CA ASN A 644 7.27 -3.65 -21.48
C ASN A 644 7.43 -5.00 -20.77
N LEU A 645 8.67 -5.45 -20.62
CA LEU A 645 9.07 -6.63 -19.85
C LEU A 645 9.93 -6.20 -18.67
N GLY A 646 9.42 -6.38 -17.45
CA GLY A 646 10.01 -5.85 -16.21
C GLY A 646 9.05 -4.93 -15.47
N GLY A 647 9.53 -4.21 -14.46
CA GLY A 647 8.69 -3.39 -13.56
C GLY A 647 9.01 -1.90 -13.59
N ASP A 648 8.05 -1.09 -13.13
CA ASP A 648 8.23 0.36 -12.88
C ASP A 648 8.66 1.17 -14.13
N ASN A 649 8.33 0.71 -15.35
CA ASN A 649 8.70 1.40 -16.59
C ASN A 649 7.64 2.43 -17.03
N LEU A 650 8.06 3.63 -17.44
CA LEU A 650 7.21 4.66 -18.05
C LEU A 650 7.59 4.81 -19.53
N GLY A 651 6.89 4.10 -20.42
CA GLY A 651 7.29 4.02 -21.82
C GLY A 651 6.83 2.77 -22.55
N PHE A 652 7.37 2.55 -23.74
CA PHE A 652 6.98 1.42 -24.61
C PHE A 652 8.18 0.52 -24.96
N ALA A 653 7.95 -0.79 -25.08
CA ALA A 653 8.91 -1.81 -25.52
C ALA A 653 10.20 -1.94 -24.69
N HIS A 654 10.15 -1.64 -23.39
CA HIS A 654 11.29 -1.81 -22.48
C HIS A 654 11.55 -3.29 -22.12
N ALA A 655 12.81 -3.63 -21.82
CA ALA A 655 13.24 -4.95 -21.38
C ALA A 655 14.19 -4.85 -20.17
N GLY A 656 13.61 -4.64 -18.99
CA GLY A 656 14.26 -4.36 -17.71
C GLY A 656 13.34 -3.52 -16.83
N SER A 657 13.84 -2.97 -15.71
CA SER A 657 13.01 -2.19 -14.77
C SER A 657 13.43 -0.72 -14.65
N TYR A 658 12.53 0.13 -14.17
CA TYR A 658 12.77 1.57 -13.92
C TYR A 658 13.18 2.38 -15.17
N ASN A 659 12.84 1.94 -16.38
CA ASN A 659 13.14 2.66 -17.62
C ASN A 659 12.08 3.71 -17.93
N ILE A 660 12.52 4.86 -18.46
CA ILE A 660 11.65 5.94 -18.93
C ILE A 660 11.97 6.21 -20.40
N GLY A 661 10.95 6.26 -21.27
CA GLY A 661 11.08 6.55 -22.70
C GLY A 661 10.64 5.39 -23.61
N PHE A 662 11.51 4.86 -24.47
CA PHE A 662 11.13 3.81 -25.44
C PHE A 662 12.27 2.81 -25.69
N ALA A 663 11.96 1.53 -25.86
CA ALA A 663 12.87 0.49 -26.35
C ALA A 663 14.19 0.30 -25.57
N ASN A 664 14.28 0.71 -24.29
CA ASN A 664 15.49 0.49 -23.50
C ASN A 664 15.56 -0.95 -23.01
N THR A 665 16.74 -1.57 -23.10
CA THR A 665 17.05 -2.91 -22.60
C THR A 665 18.08 -2.78 -21.47
N GLY A 666 17.87 -3.48 -20.35
CA GLY A 666 18.54 -3.18 -19.07
C GLY A 666 17.71 -2.22 -18.22
N SER A 667 18.25 -1.72 -17.11
CA SER A 667 17.47 -1.03 -16.06
C SER A 667 17.90 0.41 -15.77
N ASN A 668 16.96 1.22 -15.27
CA ASN A 668 17.16 2.63 -14.90
C ASN A 668 17.57 3.55 -16.07
N ASN A 669 17.22 3.22 -17.31
CA ASN A 669 17.58 4.05 -18.47
C ASN A 669 16.53 5.15 -18.74
N LEU A 670 16.98 6.38 -18.97
CA LEU A 670 16.15 7.54 -19.33
C LEU A 670 16.39 7.95 -20.78
N GLY A 671 15.43 7.69 -21.66
CA GLY A 671 15.47 8.03 -23.08
C GLY A 671 15.13 6.83 -23.97
N PHE A 672 15.76 6.72 -25.14
CA PHE A 672 15.31 5.80 -26.21
C PHE A 672 16.40 4.82 -26.66
N ALA A 673 16.04 3.55 -26.86
CA ALA A 673 16.87 2.50 -27.46
C ALA A 673 18.23 2.22 -26.78
N ASN A 674 18.38 2.57 -25.49
CA ASN A 674 19.60 2.30 -24.73
C ASN A 674 19.71 0.79 -24.40
N THR A 675 20.92 0.24 -24.35
CA THR A 675 21.18 -1.17 -24.06
C THR A 675 22.26 -1.30 -22.97
N GLY A 676 21.83 -1.56 -21.74
CA GLY A 676 22.65 -1.60 -20.52
C GLY A 676 21.94 -0.89 -19.37
N ASP A 677 22.65 -0.50 -18.32
CA ASP A 677 22.05 0.07 -17.10
C ASP A 677 22.40 1.54 -16.89
N ASN A 678 21.47 2.32 -16.32
CA ASN A 678 21.65 3.72 -15.90
C ASN A 678 22.07 4.70 -17.03
N ASN A 679 21.70 4.44 -18.29
CA ASN A 679 22.01 5.36 -19.39
C ASN A 679 20.99 6.51 -19.50
N ILE A 680 21.45 7.69 -19.92
CA ILE A 680 20.62 8.87 -20.20
C ILE A 680 20.84 9.30 -21.65
N GLY A 681 19.74 9.46 -22.41
CA GLY A 681 19.75 9.87 -23.81
C GLY A 681 19.36 8.75 -24.77
N PHE A 682 20.03 8.64 -25.92
CA PHE A 682 19.53 7.85 -27.05
C PHE A 682 20.55 6.83 -27.58
N ALA A 683 20.14 5.59 -27.81
CA ALA A 683 20.91 4.54 -28.48
C ALA A 683 22.30 4.22 -27.87
N ASN A 684 22.49 4.45 -26.57
CA ASN A 684 23.76 4.15 -25.90
C ASN A 684 23.86 2.66 -25.56
N ILE A 685 25.04 2.06 -25.74
CA ILE A 685 25.33 0.63 -25.56
C ILE A 685 26.44 0.45 -24.50
N GLY A 686 26.11 -0.25 -23.42
CA GLY A 686 26.88 -0.32 -22.18
C GLY A 686 26.18 0.45 -21.05
N SER A 687 26.88 0.78 -19.95
CA SER A 687 26.21 1.29 -18.73
C SER A 687 26.76 2.62 -18.23
N ASN A 688 25.87 3.42 -17.62
CA ASN A 688 26.13 4.74 -17.02
C ASN A 688 26.59 5.81 -18.04
N ASN A 689 26.13 5.72 -19.30
CA ASN A 689 26.45 6.71 -20.34
C ASN A 689 25.44 7.86 -20.38
N ILE A 690 25.87 9.08 -20.71
CA ILE A 690 25.00 10.27 -20.85
C ILE A 690 25.23 10.90 -22.23
N GLY A 691 24.34 10.62 -23.20
CA GLY A 691 24.54 11.13 -24.55
C GLY A 691 23.75 10.40 -25.65
N ILE A 692 24.31 10.41 -26.87
CA ILE A 692 23.68 9.82 -28.06
C ILE A 692 24.64 8.85 -28.74
N GLY A 693 24.26 7.58 -28.84
CA GLY A 693 24.95 6.52 -29.58
C GLY A 693 26.23 5.96 -28.93
N LEU A 694 26.51 6.33 -27.67
CA LEU A 694 27.78 6.01 -26.97
C LEU A 694 27.97 4.49 -26.86
N THR A 695 29.14 3.98 -27.22
CA THR A 695 29.47 2.55 -27.13
C THR A 695 30.62 2.34 -26.15
N GLY A 696 30.31 1.84 -24.96
CA GLY A 696 31.20 1.72 -23.81
C GLY A 696 30.47 1.99 -22.50
N SER A 697 31.19 2.32 -21.42
CA SER A 697 30.57 2.61 -20.12
C SER A 697 31.13 3.86 -19.47
N GLY A 698 30.26 4.62 -18.79
CA GLY A 698 30.59 5.88 -18.12
C GLY A 698 30.87 7.07 -19.05
N GLN A 699 30.59 6.97 -20.36
CA GLN A 699 30.90 8.02 -21.32
C GLN A 699 29.88 9.17 -21.28
N ILE A 700 30.29 10.38 -21.64
CA ILE A 700 29.41 11.55 -21.82
C ILE A 700 29.71 12.22 -23.18
N GLY A 701 28.74 12.33 -24.08
CA GLY A 701 28.92 12.96 -25.39
C GLY A 701 28.14 12.32 -26.55
N PHE A 702 28.79 12.17 -27.71
CA PHE A 702 28.20 11.58 -28.92
C PHE A 702 29.06 10.41 -29.43
N GLY A 703 28.44 9.28 -29.72
CA GLY A 703 29.08 7.96 -29.69
C GLY A 703 29.71 7.41 -30.95
N SER A 704 29.53 8.07 -32.10
CA SER A 704 30.46 7.87 -33.23
C SER A 704 31.85 8.45 -32.95
N LEU A 705 32.00 9.25 -31.86
CA LEU A 705 33.18 10.07 -31.62
C LEU A 705 34.01 9.60 -30.41
N ASN A 706 33.46 8.90 -29.41
CA ASN A 706 34.24 8.42 -28.26
C ASN A 706 34.38 6.89 -28.25
N SER A 707 35.53 6.37 -27.80
CA SER A 707 35.78 4.94 -27.64
C SER A 707 36.46 4.62 -26.30
N GLY A 708 36.11 3.48 -25.68
CA GLY A 708 36.59 3.09 -24.36
C GLY A 708 35.61 3.41 -23.22
N SER A 709 36.09 3.97 -22.12
CA SER A 709 35.31 4.16 -20.87
C SER A 709 35.53 5.54 -20.24
N HIS A 710 34.56 6.00 -19.43
CA HIS A 710 34.62 7.23 -18.62
C HIS A 710 34.96 8.55 -19.37
N ASN A 711 34.96 8.55 -20.71
CA ASN A 711 35.36 9.70 -21.52
C ASN A 711 34.24 10.76 -21.63
N ILE A 712 34.59 12.03 -21.45
CA ILE A 712 33.68 13.18 -21.49
C ILE A 712 34.06 14.08 -22.67
N GLY A 713 33.16 14.33 -23.62
CA GLY A 713 33.38 15.21 -24.77
C GLY A 713 33.29 14.47 -26.11
N LEU A 714 34.22 14.72 -27.05
CA LEU A 714 34.18 14.16 -28.41
C LEU A 714 35.58 13.70 -28.88
N PHE A 715 35.65 12.73 -29.80
CA PHE A 715 36.90 12.23 -30.40
C PHE A 715 37.90 11.59 -29.41
N ASN A 716 37.48 11.27 -28.18
CA ASN A 716 38.36 10.71 -27.15
C ASN A 716 38.44 9.17 -27.18
N SER A 717 39.63 8.62 -26.93
CA SER A 717 39.92 7.18 -26.94
C SER A 717 40.60 6.73 -25.64
N GLY A 718 40.12 5.64 -25.04
CA GLY A 718 40.69 5.04 -23.82
C GLY A 718 39.83 5.29 -22.58
N ASP A 719 40.42 5.64 -21.43
CA ASP A 719 39.73 5.62 -20.12
C ASP A 719 39.79 6.95 -19.34
N GLY A 720 38.66 7.64 -19.17
CA GLY A 720 38.54 8.78 -18.26
C GLY A 720 39.07 10.12 -18.80
N ASN A 721 39.14 10.29 -20.12
CA ASN A 721 39.62 11.52 -20.75
C ASN A 721 38.50 12.56 -20.88
N ILE A 722 38.81 13.85 -20.66
CA ILE A 722 37.86 14.96 -20.67
C ILE A 722 38.28 15.99 -21.72
N GLY A 723 37.42 16.28 -22.70
CA GLY A 723 37.62 17.30 -23.73
C GLY A 723 37.52 16.75 -25.16
N LEU A 724 38.50 17.03 -26.01
CA LEU A 724 38.48 16.68 -27.44
C LEU A 724 39.71 15.88 -27.88
N PHE A 725 39.56 14.89 -28.76
CA PHE A 725 40.68 14.20 -29.45
C PHE A 725 41.73 13.52 -28.54
N ASN A 726 41.49 13.33 -27.24
CA ASN A 726 42.50 12.76 -26.33
C ASN A 726 42.59 11.22 -26.47
N SER A 727 43.75 10.64 -26.18
CA SER A 727 44.02 9.21 -26.29
C SER A 727 44.77 8.67 -25.06
N GLY A 728 44.37 7.53 -24.51
CA GLY A 728 44.98 6.95 -23.30
C GLY A 728 44.07 7.09 -22.09
N SER A 729 44.56 7.54 -20.92
CA SER A 729 43.72 7.65 -19.72
C SER A 729 43.86 8.95 -18.93
N GLY A 730 42.74 9.42 -18.36
CA GLY A 730 42.72 10.55 -17.42
C GLY A 730 43.18 11.92 -17.97
N ASN A 731 43.30 12.10 -19.28
CA ASN A 731 43.78 13.36 -19.86
C ASN A 731 42.67 14.42 -19.91
N PHE A 732 43.01 15.69 -19.68
CA PHE A 732 42.09 16.83 -19.71
C PHE A 732 42.50 17.85 -20.77
N GLY A 733 41.63 18.15 -21.75
CA GLY A 733 41.84 19.20 -22.75
C GLY A 733 41.72 18.69 -24.19
N ILE A 734 42.66 19.03 -25.08
CA ILE A 734 42.54 18.79 -26.53
C ILE A 734 43.74 18.00 -27.08
N GLY A 735 43.53 16.81 -27.64
CA GLY A 735 44.53 16.09 -28.43
C GLY A 735 45.70 15.49 -27.63
N ASN A 736 45.56 15.32 -26.31
CA ASN A 736 46.62 14.77 -25.48
C ASN A 736 46.70 13.23 -25.60
N ALA A 737 47.88 12.64 -25.47
CA ALA A 737 48.14 11.21 -25.59
C ALA A 737 48.87 10.63 -24.35
N GLY A 738 48.42 9.49 -23.81
CA GLY A 738 49.05 8.85 -22.65
C GLY A 738 48.23 9.01 -21.37
N THR A 739 48.82 9.35 -20.23
CA THR A 739 48.18 9.31 -18.91
C THR A 739 48.13 10.65 -18.19
N GLY A 740 46.97 11.12 -17.74
CA GLY A 740 46.83 12.23 -16.78
C GLY A 740 47.31 13.61 -17.25
N ASN A 741 47.49 13.84 -18.56
CA ASN A 741 47.99 15.12 -19.07
C ASN A 741 46.88 16.18 -19.13
N TRP A 742 47.21 17.44 -18.82
CA TRP A 742 46.30 18.59 -18.86
C TRP A 742 46.75 19.62 -19.89
N GLY A 743 45.90 19.95 -20.86
CA GLY A 743 46.10 21.04 -21.82
C GLY A 743 45.92 20.60 -23.27
N ILE A 744 46.85 20.94 -24.17
CA ILE A 744 46.68 20.73 -25.63
C ILE A 744 47.85 19.97 -26.24
N GLY A 745 47.62 18.82 -26.86
CA GLY A 745 48.62 18.10 -27.65
C GLY A 745 49.80 17.52 -26.86
N ASN A 746 49.68 17.37 -25.54
CA ASN A 746 50.75 16.78 -24.71
C ASN A 746 50.78 15.25 -24.90
N SER A 747 51.95 14.63 -24.89
CA SER A 747 52.13 13.18 -24.93
C SER A 747 52.93 12.65 -23.72
N GLY A 748 52.61 11.45 -23.22
CA GLY A 748 53.29 10.86 -22.06
C GLY A 748 52.44 10.92 -20.78
N ALA A 749 53.01 11.34 -19.65
CA ALA A 749 52.39 11.20 -18.33
C ALA A 749 52.35 12.51 -17.51
N GLY A 750 51.18 12.95 -17.07
CA GLY A 750 51.04 14.02 -16.06
C GLY A 750 51.55 15.41 -16.47
N ASN A 751 51.69 15.70 -17.76
CA ASN A 751 52.17 16.99 -18.25
C ASN A 751 51.08 18.08 -18.15
N PHE A 752 51.47 19.34 -17.93
CA PHE A 752 50.58 20.51 -17.93
C PHE A 752 51.01 21.55 -18.97
N GLY A 753 50.15 21.89 -19.93
CA GLY A 753 50.39 22.95 -20.91
C GLY A 753 50.13 22.53 -22.36
N ILE A 754 51.02 22.88 -23.30
CA ILE A 754 50.80 22.64 -24.74
C ILE A 754 51.98 21.90 -25.37
N GLY A 755 51.74 20.81 -26.08
CA GLY A 755 52.74 20.12 -26.92
C GLY A 755 53.87 19.41 -26.16
N ASN A 756 53.73 19.20 -24.84
CA ASN A 756 54.79 18.61 -24.02
C ASN A 756 54.83 17.08 -24.16
N ALA A 757 56.00 16.49 -24.39
CA ALA A 757 56.24 15.06 -24.52
C ALA A 757 57.09 14.49 -23.36
N GLY A 758 56.64 13.43 -22.70
CA GLY A 758 57.34 12.76 -21.58
C GLY A 758 56.58 12.87 -20.26
N SER A 759 57.23 13.03 -19.11
CA SER A 759 56.58 12.93 -17.78
C SER A 759 56.63 14.22 -16.94
N THR A 760 55.50 14.64 -16.36
CA THR A 760 55.38 15.74 -15.37
C THR A 760 55.92 17.10 -15.80
N ASN A 761 56.03 17.35 -17.11
CA ASN A 761 56.49 18.62 -17.66
C ASN A 761 55.43 19.72 -17.49
N THR A 762 55.85 20.97 -17.28
CA THR A 762 54.96 22.14 -17.23
C THR A 762 55.45 23.22 -18.20
N GLY A 763 54.65 23.58 -19.21
CA GLY A 763 55.00 24.64 -20.18
C GLY A 763 54.54 24.37 -21.62
N LEU A 764 55.38 24.76 -22.59
CA LEU A 764 55.10 24.69 -24.02
C LEU A 764 56.21 23.89 -24.73
N PHE A 765 55.84 22.89 -25.54
CA PHE A 765 56.73 22.11 -26.40
C PHE A 765 57.94 21.47 -25.69
N ASN A 766 57.78 21.09 -24.42
CA ASN A 766 58.83 20.49 -23.60
C ASN A 766 58.99 19.00 -23.94
N SER A 767 60.21 18.50 -24.12
CA SER A 767 60.49 17.06 -24.30
C SER A 767 61.38 16.50 -23.20
N GLY A 768 60.93 15.48 -22.47
CA GLY A 768 61.67 14.80 -21.40
C GLY A 768 60.84 14.62 -20.12
N ASP A 769 61.47 14.51 -18.96
CA ASP A 769 60.79 14.38 -17.67
C ASP A 769 61.11 15.55 -16.74
N LEU A 770 60.12 15.97 -15.93
CA LEU A 770 60.19 17.07 -14.94
C LEU A 770 60.57 18.44 -15.51
N ASN A 771 60.52 18.64 -16.84
CA ASN A 771 60.85 19.94 -17.45
C ASN A 771 59.76 20.95 -17.13
N THR A 772 60.09 21.94 -16.32
CA THR A 772 59.44 23.25 -16.44
C THR A 772 60.05 23.96 -17.68
N GLY A 773 59.23 24.68 -18.44
CA GLY A 773 59.35 24.67 -19.92
C GLY A 773 60.24 25.68 -20.67
N SER A 774 59.99 25.80 -21.98
CA SER A 774 60.91 26.38 -23.00
C SER A 774 60.25 26.62 -24.38
N LEU A 775 60.91 26.55 -25.55
CA LEU A 775 62.09 27.25 -26.14
C LEU A 775 63.47 27.36 -25.43
N ASN A 776 64.44 26.45 -25.60
CA ASN A 776 64.48 24.97 -25.74
C ASN A 776 65.98 24.57 -25.58
N PRO A 777 66.35 23.51 -24.83
CA PRO A 777 65.54 22.51 -24.13
C PRO A 777 65.34 22.77 -22.60
N GLY A 778 64.15 23.26 -22.23
CA GLY A 778 63.77 23.65 -20.87
C GLY A 778 64.53 24.87 -20.30
N SER A 779 63.95 26.07 -20.40
CA SER A 779 64.50 27.41 -20.06
C SER A 779 64.41 27.80 -18.59
N TYR A 780 63.47 27.18 -17.91
CA TYR A 780 62.94 27.49 -16.59
C TYR A 780 62.14 26.26 -16.15
N ASN A 781 62.66 25.06 -15.86
CA ASN A 781 64.00 24.51 -15.78
C ASN A 781 65.04 25.24 -14.90
N THR A 782 65.63 24.62 -13.89
CA THR A 782 65.64 23.19 -13.58
C THR A 782 66.35 22.32 -14.66
N GLY A 783 67.12 22.93 -15.60
CA GLY A 783 67.88 22.23 -16.67
C GLY A 783 68.71 23.11 -17.64
N SER A 784 68.77 22.80 -18.96
CA SER A 784 69.96 23.15 -19.77
C SER A 784 69.89 23.30 -21.30
N VAL A 785 70.70 24.23 -21.88
CA VAL A 785 70.93 24.59 -23.32
C VAL A 785 69.99 25.67 -23.91
N ASN A 786 69.44 26.57 -23.08
CA ASN A 786 68.29 27.40 -23.46
C ASN A 786 68.58 28.87 -23.67
N THR A 787 67.70 29.54 -24.41
CA THR A 787 67.20 30.85 -24.00
C THR A 787 66.40 30.70 -22.70
N GLY A 788 67.10 30.79 -21.57
CA GLY A 788 66.50 30.65 -20.24
C GLY A 788 67.16 31.59 -19.26
N SER A 789 66.43 32.61 -18.80
CA SER A 789 67.00 33.73 -18.05
C SER A 789 67.19 33.48 -16.54
N VAL A 790 66.62 32.40 -15.99
CA VAL A 790 67.09 31.75 -14.75
C VAL A 790 67.03 30.24 -14.91
N ASN A 791 68.18 29.56 -14.81
CA ASN A 791 68.17 28.11 -14.66
C ASN A 791 68.84 27.68 -13.36
N THR A 792 68.12 26.89 -12.56
CA THR A 792 68.73 25.91 -11.67
C THR A 792 69.30 24.79 -12.56
N GLY A 793 70.49 24.99 -13.12
CA GLY A 793 71.00 24.19 -14.25
C GLY A 793 72.23 24.77 -14.97
N GLY A 794 72.37 24.51 -16.28
CA GLY A 794 73.63 24.75 -17.02
C GLY A 794 73.51 24.88 -18.54
N PHE A 795 74.56 25.36 -19.22
CA PHE A 795 74.63 25.56 -20.69
C PHE A 795 73.65 26.56 -21.31
N ASN A 796 72.96 27.36 -20.52
CA ASN A 796 71.96 28.29 -21.03
C ASN A 796 72.61 29.57 -21.58
N ALA A 797 72.09 30.03 -22.72
CA ALA A 797 72.14 31.41 -23.15
C ALA A 797 71.21 32.22 -22.22
N GLY A 798 71.71 32.52 -21.02
CA GLY A 798 70.87 32.86 -19.87
C GLY A 798 71.55 33.76 -18.87
N ASN A 799 70.91 34.90 -18.59
CA ASN A 799 71.46 36.01 -17.81
C ASN A 799 71.86 35.62 -16.37
N TYR A 800 71.03 34.83 -15.69
CA TYR A 800 71.28 34.33 -14.33
C TYR A 800 71.14 32.82 -14.30
N ASN A 801 71.98 32.12 -13.55
CA ASN A 801 71.84 30.68 -13.37
C ASN A 801 72.42 30.27 -12.00
N THR A 802 71.73 29.35 -11.33
CA THR A 802 72.18 28.69 -10.09
C THR A 802 72.71 27.32 -10.46
N GLY A 803 73.99 27.26 -10.82
CA GLY A 803 74.64 26.08 -11.37
C GLY A 803 75.93 26.42 -12.10
N TYR A 804 76.18 25.78 -13.26
CA TYR A 804 77.51 25.74 -13.88
C TYR A 804 77.44 25.97 -15.40
N PHE A 805 78.48 26.59 -15.97
CA PHE A 805 78.69 26.73 -17.43
C PHE A 805 77.51 27.36 -18.21
N ASN A 806 77.12 28.58 -17.87
CA ASN A 806 76.15 29.37 -18.63
C ASN A 806 76.81 30.67 -19.10
N THR A 807 76.29 31.33 -20.14
CA THR A 807 76.80 32.65 -20.56
C THR A 807 76.20 33.75 -19.66
N GLY A 808 76.80 33.95 -18.49
CA GLY A 808 76.26 34.79 -17.41
C GLY A 808 77.32 35.50 -16.56
N ASP A 809 77.49 35.09 -15.30
CA ASP A 809 78.03 35.98 -14.24
C ASP A 809 79.02 35.31 -13.24
N LEU A 810 79.53 36.09 -12.27
CA LEU A 810 80.91 36.05 -11.73
C LEU A 810 81.10 35.57 -10.27
N GLN A 811 82.35 35.21 -9.91
CA GLN A 811 82.82 34.90 -8.54
C GLN A 811 83.86 35.92 -8.05
N HIS A 812 83.94 36.23 -6.73
CA HIS A 812 85.22 36.38 -5.97
C HIS A 812 85.10 36.73 -4.46
N ARG A 813 86.19 36.42 -3.71
CA ARG A 813 86.59 36.88 -2.34
C ARG A 813 85.79 36.30 -1.14
N HIS A 814 86.38 35.88 0.00
CA HIS A 814 87.76 35.73 0.53
C HIS A 814 87.79 34.45 1.44
N GLY A 815 88.86 33.95 2.08
CA GLY A 815 90.25 34.41 2.35
C GLY A 815 91.09 33.27 2.99
N GLU A 816 92.11 33.56 3.84
CA GLU A 816 93.03 32.53 4.39
C GLU A 816 93.29 32.63 5.92
N HIS A 817 93.55 31.47 6.57
CA HIS A 817 94.58 31.29 7.63
C HIS A 817 94.95 29.78 7.73
N ARG A 818 96.12 29.44 8.31
CA ARG A 818 96.84 28.17 8.00
C ARG A 818 96.69 27.00 9.01
N GLN A 819 96.52 25.81 8.43
CA GLN A 819 97.09 24.47 8.75
C GLN A 819 97.41 24.04 10.21
N TYR A 820 96.91 22.84 10.56
CA TYR A 820 97.66 21.79 11.29
C TYR A 820 97.39 20.41 10.63
N GLN A 821 98.30 19.44 10.74
CA GLN A 821 98.22 18.13 10.05
C GLN A 821 97.98 16.91 10.97
N HIS A 822 97.55 15.81 10.32
CA HIS A 822 97.60 14.37 10.67
C HIS A 822 96.32 13.77 11.28
N ARG A 823 95.67 12.73 10.71
CA ARG A 823 96.19 11.46 10.17
C ARG A 823 95.33 10.87 9.03
N ARG A 824 95.81 9.79 8.39
CA ARG A 824 95.11 8.99 7.34
C ARG A 824 94.44 7.74 7.92
N PHE A 825 93.36 7.25 7.29
CA PHE A 825 93.14 5.87 6.77
C PHE A 825 91.71 5.83 6.17
N HIS A 826 91.44 5.77 4.86
CA HIS A 826 91.63 4.73 3.82
C HIS A 826 90.67 3.51 3.85
N LEU A 827 89.78 3.45 2.83
CA LEU A 827 89.16 2.24 2.22
C LEU A 827 88.11 1.49 3.10
N ARG A 828 87.09 0.78 2.56
CA ARG A 828 86.65 0.51 1.16
C ARG A 828 85.15 0.16 1.11
N GLN A 829 84.49 0.35 -0.05
CA GLN A 829 83.25 -0.38 -0.42
C GLN A 829 83.58 -1.85 -0.81
N PRO A 830 82.62 -2.80 -0.83
CA PRO A 830 81.77 -3.03 -2.02
C PRO A 830 80.32 -3.51 -1.73
N GLN A 831 79.64 -4.00 -2.77
CA GLN A 831 78.19 -4.25 -2.85
C GLN A 831 77.77 -5.75 -2.79
N GLN A 832 76.45 -5.96 -2.59
CA GLN A 832 75.61 -7.03 -3.17
C GLN A 832 75.56 -8.46 -2.58
N ARG A 833 74.51 -9.19 -3.05
CA ARG A 833 73.86 -10.46 -2.63
C ARG A 833 74.64 -11.72 -3.17
N PRO A 834 74.20 -13.03 -3.05
CA PRO A 834 72.88 -13.60 -2.67
C PRO A 834 72.79 -14.98 -1.93
N SER A 835 71.55 -15.45 -1.66
CA SER A 835 71.05 -16.87 -1.69
C SER A 835 71.55 -17.92 -0.65
N VAL A 836 70.85 -19.02 -0.26
CA VAL A 836 69.46 -19.56 -0.47
C VAL A 836 69.10 -20.69 0.56
N ALA A 837 67.80 -20.99 0.75
CA ALA A 837 67.16 -22.19 1.35
C ALA A 837 67.27 -22.46 2.88
N GLY A 838 66.27 -23.09 3.55
CA GLY A 838 64.87 -23.37 3.15
C GLY A 838 64.21 -24.62 3.81
N ARG A 839 62.87 -24.64 3.95
CA ARG A 839 61.97 -25.84 4.04
C ARG A 839 60.46 -25.46 4.11
N GLN A 840 59.55 -26.38 3.78
CA GLN A 840 58.07 -26.30 3.87
C GLN A 840 57.52 -27.52 4.68
N PRO A 841 56.21 -27.67 5.01
CA PRO A 841 55.04 -27.79 4.09
C PRO A 841 54.03 -26.61 4.20
N GLY A 842 52.83 -26.59 3.58
CA GLY A 842 52.28 -27.43 2.49
C GLY A 842 50.75 -27.71 2.59
N SER A 843 49.95 -27.19 1.62
CA SER A 843 48.47 -27.35 1.43
C SER A 843 47.56 -26.81 2.56
N ASP A 844 46.36 -26.22 2.32
CA ASP A 844 45.52 -26.21 1.10
C ASP A 844 44.80 -24.85 0.81
N ARG A 845 43.86 -24.83 -0.15
CA ARG A 845 43.13 -23.65 -0.73
C ARG A 845 41.59 -23.74 -0.52
N PRO A 846 40.69 -22.81 -1.01
CA PRO A 846 40.83 -21.44 -1.57
C PRO A 846 39.76 -20.34 -1.13
N ARG A 847 40.13 -19.04 -1.20
CA ARG A 847 39.35 -17.86 -1.76
C ARG A 847 37.92 -17.50 -1.21
N HIS A 848 37.31 -16.32 -1.39
CA HIS A 848 37.62 -14.99 -1.99
C HIS A 848 36.58 -13.93 -1.53
N ARG A 849 36.97 -12.67 -1.22
CA ARG A 849 36.51 -11.41 -1.88
C ARG A 849 37.00 -10.12 -1.16
N ARG A 850 36.86 -8.98 -1.84
CA ARG A 850 37.25 -7.61 -1.43
C ARG A 850 36.02 -6.69 -1.34
N ARG A 851 36.13 -5.55 -0.63
CA ARG A 851 35.77 -4.19 -1.14
C ARG A 851 36.27 -3.08 -0.19
N HIS A 852 36.46 -1.87 -0.72
CA HIS A 852 36.86 -0.67 0.02
C HIS A 852 36.42 0.60 -0.74
N SER A 853 36.34 1.72 -0.01
CA SER A 853 36.44 3.14 -0.45
C SER A 853 35.49 3.74 -1.53
N ARG A 854 34.84 4.83 -1.10
CA ARG A 854 33.93 5.78 -1.76
C ARG A 854 34.66 6.90 -2.56
N ASN A 855 33.85 7.77 -3.20
CA ASN A 855 34.04 9.24 -3.41
C ASN A 855 35.13 9.74 -4.40
N PRO A 856 35.11 11.03 -4.83
CA PRO A 856 34.11 12.13 -4.69
C PRO A 856 33.65 12.67 -6.10
N ASP A 857 33.33 13.93 -6.49
CA ASP A 857 33.18 15.30 -5.91
C ASP A 857 32.41 16.27 -6.88
N CYS A 858 32.31 17.58 -6.55
CA CYS A 858 32.23 18.77 -7.46
C CYS A 858 30.91 19.11 -8.25
N GLU A 859 30.51 20.37 -8.52
CA GLU A 859 30.91 21.73 -8.04
C GLU A 859 29.98 22.90 -8.57
N ARG A 860 30.18 24.13 -8.02
CA ARG A 860 30.18 25.48 -8.69
C ARG A 860 28.92 26.38 -8.95
N ARG A 861 29.03 27.65 -8.45
CA ARG A 861 28.92 29.00 -9.11
C ARG A 861 27.77 30.02 -8.81
N ARG A 862 28.22 31.24 -8.39
CA ARG A 862 27.89 32.64 -8.83
C ARG A 862 26.67 33.47 -8.35
N GLU A 863 26.99 34.50 -7.55
CA GLU A 863 26.85 35.98 -7.77
C GLU A 863 25.45 36.70 -7.81
N TYR A 864 25.48 38.01 -7.47
CA TYR A 864 24.42 38.96 -7.04
C TYR A 864 23.83 39.84 -8.20
N PRO A 865 22.81 40.75 -8.06
CA PRO A 865 22.49 41.61 -6.90
C PRO A 865 21.01 41.99 -6.53
N ASP A 866 20.90 42.85 -5.51
CA ASP A 866 19.88 43.88 -5.18
C ASP A 866 18.51 43.59 -4.48
N SER A 867 18.56 43.76 -3.14
CA SER A 867 17.72 44.70 -2.34
C SER A 867 16.40 44.27 -1.65
N HIS A 868 16.16 44.93 -0.50
CA HIS A 868 14.92 45.14 0.29
C HIS A 868 14.19 44.00 1.06
N THR A 869 14.53 43.90 2.36
CA THR A 869 13.63 43.98 3.56
C THR A 869 12.30 43.21 3.64
N ASP A 870 12.23 42.20 4.52
CA ASP A 870 11.62 42.22 5.89
C ASP A 870 10.72 41.01 6.31
N HIS A 871 10.47 40.88 7.62
CA HIS A 871 9.60 39.93 8.38
C HIS A 871 9.92 38.41 8.28
N ARG A 872 10.32 37.71 9.37
CA ARG A 872 9.59 37.26 10.60
C ARG A 872 8.62 36.08 10.36
N GLN A 873 8.92 34.88 10.91
CA GLN A 873 8.31 34.22 12.10
C GLN A 873 6.94 33.55 11.82
N LEU A 874 6.53 32.41 12.41
CA LEU A 874 7.20 31.42 13.29
C LEU A 874 6.54 30.01 13.23
N HIS A 875 7.18 29.02 13.88
CA HIS A 875 6.63 27.68 14.17
C HIS A 875 5.47 27.67 15.20
N GLY A 876 4.73 26.56 15.29
CA GLY A 876 3.91 26.24 16.48
C GLY A 876 3.11 24.92 16.43
N HIS A 877 3.68 23.81 16.94
CA HIS A 877 2.99 22.51 17.03
C HIS A 877 2.15 22.32 18.32
N ARG A 878 1.30 21.27 18.32
CA ARG A 878 0.56 20.74 19.50
C ARG A 878 1.50 20.15 20.58
N ILE A 879 1.01 20.10 21.83
CA ILE A 879 1.51 19.28 22.96
C ILE A 879 0.25 18.73 23.70
N GLN A 880 -0.06 17.43 23.68
CA GLN A 880 0.39 16.30 24.54
C GLN A 880 0.02 16.34 26.04
N ARG A 881 -0.42 15.17 26.58
CA ARG A 881 0.15 14.41 27.74
C ARG A 881 -0.61 13.07 27.90
N ALA A 882 0.06 11.90 27.96
CA ALA A 882 0.59 11.15 29.13
C ALA A 882 -0.52 10.50 29.99
N ARG A 883 -0.59 9.17 30.26
CA ARG A 883 0.35 8.17 30.88
C ARG A 883 0.73 8.50 32.34
N SER A 884 0.86 7.57 33.31
CA SER A 884 0.43 6.15 33.54
C SER A 884 0.80 5.78 35.02
N SER A 885 0.70 4.59 35.67
CA SER A 885 0.27 3.18 35.43
C SER A 885 0.31 2.37 36.77
N THR A 886 -0.30 1.17 36.84
CA THR A 886 0.08 -0.03 37.70
C THR A 886 0.04 0.06 39.26
N GLU A 887 -0.25 -0.96 40.08
CA GLU A 887 -0.89 -2.31 39.92
C GLU A 887 -1.19 -2.95 41.31
N HIS A 888 -2.27 -3.74 41.49
CA HIS A 888 -2.33 -4.96 42.35
C HIS A 888 -3.68 -5.74 42.24
N SER A 889 -3.76 -6.92 42.88
CA SER A 889 -4.63 -8.05 42.44
C SER A 889 -5.71 -8.53 43.45
N ARG A 890 -6.76 -9.20 42.92
CA ARG A 890 -7.51 -10.40 43.43
C ARG A 890 -9.05 -10.32 43.46
N HIS A 891 -9.68 -11.27 42.76
CA HIS A 891 -10.86 -12.10 43.10
C HIS A 891 -12.21 -11.53 43.62
N CYS A 892 -13.26 -11.91 42.87
CA CYS A 892 -14.51 -12.59 43.30
C CYS A 892 -15.75 -11.85 43.87
N TYR A 893 -16.87 -12.15 43.19
CA TYR A 893 -18.23 -12.47 43.72
C TYR A 893 -19.26 -11.37 44.09
N PHE A 894 -20.41 -11.48 43.37
CA PHE A 894 -21.81 -11.39 43.83
C PHE A 894 -22.58 -10.04 43.96
N PHE A 895 -23.63 -9.94 43.14
CA PHE A 895 -25.02 -9.58 43.47
C PHE A 895 -25.33 -8.32 44.35
N ARG A 896 -25.99 -7.31 43.75
CA ARG A 896 -27.48 -7.23 43.77
C ARG A 896 -28.11 -6.12 42.89
N THR A 897 -28.97 -6.56 41.98
CA THR A 897 -30.28 -6.00 41.55
C THR A 897 -30.76 -4.62 42.06
N ARG A 898 -31.30 -3.78 41.13
CA ARG A 898 -32.62 -3.10 41.31
C ARG A 898 -33.34 -2.67 40.00
N ARG A 899 -33.94 -3.68 39.37
CA ARG A 899 -35.23 -3.80 38.64
C ARG A 899 -36.21 -2.59 38.51
N TYR A 900 -36.93 -2.58 37.36
CA TYR A 900 -38.22 -1.94 36.97
C TYR A 900 -38.27 -0.40 36.75
N ARG A 901 -39.06 0.23 35.85
CA ARG A 901 -39.74 0.01 34.52
C ARG A 901 -40.58 1.32 34.22
N PRO A 902 -41.55 1.47 33.28
CA PRO A 902 -41.53 2.62 32.37
C PRO A 902 -42.89 3.41 32.24
N LEU A 903 -43.12 4.04 31.06
CA LEU A 903 -44.26 4.86 30.60
C LEU A 903 -44.11 6.35 30.96
N HIS A 904 -44.41 7.33 30.09
CA HIS A 904 -45.56 7.44 29.17
C HIS A 904 -45.27 8.17 27.83
N ARG A 905 -46.14 7.97 26.83
CA ARG A 905 -46.50 8.97 25.79
C ARG A 905 -47.69 9.81 26.30
N PRO A 906 -47.88 11.05 25.80
CA PRO A 906 -49.02 11.29 24.89
C PRO A 906 -48.63 11.69 23.45
N SER A 907 -49.62 12.17 22.69
CA SER A 907 -49.67 12.39 21.23
C SER A 907 -49.95 13.86 20.87
N ASP A 908 -50.34 14.10 19.60
CA ASP A 908 -51.16 15.22 19.11
C ASP A 908 -50.50 16.56 18.71
N THR A 909 -50.96 17.26 17.66
CA THR A 909 -51.47 16.87 16.30
C THR A 909 -51.47 18.13 15.39
N ASP A 910 -51.55 17.96 14.06
CA ASP A 910 -51.99 18.98 13.07
C ASP A 910 -51.11 20.27 12.90
N ASN A 911 -51.14 21.03 11.80
CA ASN A 911 -51.91 20.91 10.54
C ASN A 911 -51.22 21.55 9.30
N ARG A 912 -51.77 21.23 8.11
CA ARG A 912 -51.84 22.05 6.86
C ARG A 912 -50.56 22.52 6.13
N SER A 913 -50.18 21.70 5.14
CA SER A 913 -50.31 21.99 3.69
C SER A 913 -50.11 23.40 3.13
N HIS A 914 -49.26 23.49 2.10
CA HIS A 914 -49.57 24.23 0.86
C HIS A 914 -49.06 23.45 -0.37
N THR A 915 -49.80 23.51 -1.48
CA THR A 915 -49.48 22.88 -2.78
C THR A 915 -49.84 23.82 -3.93
N CYS A 916 -49.41 23.45 -5.15
CA CYS A 916 -49.60 24.13 -6.43
C CYS A 916 -48.70 25.37 -6.68
N GLY A 917 -48.11 25.55 -7.88
CA GLY A 917 -48.12 24.61 -9.01
C GLY A 917 -47.36 25.05 -10.28
N HIS A 918 -47.25 24.08 -11.21
CA HIS A 918 -47.00 24.14 -12.67
C HIS A 918 -46.37 25.39 -13.34
N GLY A 919 -45.40 25.10 -14.23
CA GLY A 919 -45.45 25.61 -15.61
C GLY A 919 -44.11 26.03 -16.25
N GLY A 920 -43.87 25.61 -17.51
CA GLY A 920 -42.81 26.18 -18.36
C GLY A 920 -41.92 25.15 -19.08
N TRP A 921 -42.03 25.05 -20.40
CA TRP A 921 -41.07 24.37 -21.29
C TRP A 921 -40.23 25.42 -22.04
N THR A 922 -39.00 25.09 -22.47
CA THR A 922 -38.67 24.95 -23.92
C THR A 922 -37.22 24.53 -24.22
N HIS A 923 -37.03 24.09 -25.46
CA HIS A 923 -35.83 23.55 -26.12
C HIS A 923 -34.50 24.33 -25.98
N TYR A 924 -33.40 23.57 -26.13
CA TYR A 924 -32.38 23.89 -27.15
C TYR A 924 -32.02 22.62 -27.96
N ARG A 925 -31.60 22.77 -29.23
CA ARG A 925 -31.38 21.63 -30.14
C ARG A 925 -30.53 22.00 -31.37
N ASP A 926 -29.27 21.55 -31.40
CA ASP A 926 -28.45 21.34 -32.61
C ASP A 926 -27.47 20.18 -32.30
N GLN A 927 -27.33 19.09 -33.07
CA GLN A 927 -26.98 18.93 -34.50
C GLN A 927 -25.52 19.21 -34.84
N TYR A 928 -24.77 18.15 -35.16
CA TYR A 928 -24.00 18.08 -36.42
C TYR A 928 -23.84 16.62 -36.90
N ARG A 929 -23.41 16.45 -38.16
CA ARG A 929 -23.46 15.22 -38.99
C ARG A 929 -22.54 14.10 -38.45
N ARG A 930 -22.88 12.80 -38.48
CA ARG A 930 -23.22 11.88 -39.60
C ARG A 930 -22.15 11.72 -40.69
N HIS A 931 -21.53 10.55 -40.76
CA HIS A 931 -21.18 9.88 -42.03
C HIS A 931 -21.27 8.35 -41.89
N CYS A 932 -21.55 7.66 -42.99
CA CYS A 932 -21.70 6.20 -43.04
C CYS A 932 -20.99 5.64 -44.28
N GLY A 933 -20.30 4.51 -44.16
CA GLY A 933 -19.71 3.78 -45.28
C GLY A 933 -19.97 2.28 -45.15
N ARG A 934 -20.57 1.65 -46.16
CA ARG A 934 -20.96 0.22 -46.12
C ARG A 934 -20.94 -0.42 -47.51
N ARG A 935 -19.96 -1.29 -47.77
CA ARG A 935 -19.85 -2.39 -48.79
C ARG A 935 -18.43 -2.98 -48.61
N ARG A 936 -18.15 -4.28 -48.49
CA ARG A 936 -18.62 -5.57 -49.05
C ARG A 936 -17.69 -6.12 -50.15
N HIS A 937 -17.11 -7.28 -49.82
CA HIS A 937 -16.76 -8.43 -50.69
C HIS A 937 -15.35 -8.60 -51.31
N GLN A 938 -15.00 -9.89 -51.34
CA GLN A 938 -14.06 -10.65 -52.18
C GLN A 938 -12.57 -10.83 -51.78
N HIS A 939 -12.24 -12.12 -51.58
CA HIS A 939 -10.95 -12.81 -51.67
C HIS A 939 -10.53 -13.02 -53.15
N PRO A 940 -9.33 -13.58 -53.46
CA PRO A 940 -8.18 -13.92 -52.60
C PRO A 940 -6.85 -13.30 -53.12
N ASP A 941 -5.71 -13.57 -52.45
CA ASP A 941 -4.60 -14.36 -53.03
C ASP A 941 -3.37 -14.48 -52.09
N TYR A 942 -2.55 -15.50 -52.36
CA TYR A 942 -1.27 -15.90 -51.76
C TYR A 942 -0.26 -16.05 -52.92
N PRO A 943 1.10 -16.01 -52.76
CA PRO A 943 1.81 -17.24 -52.29
C PRO A 943 3.31 -17.15 -51.83
N TYR A 944 3.88 -18.32 -51.46
CA TYR A 944 5.32 -18.71 -51.26
C TYR A 944 6.18 -17.99 -50.18
N SER A 945 7.12 -18.62 -49.43
CA SER A 945 7.38 -20.06 -49.13
C SER A 945 8.52 -20.32 -48.10
N SER A 946 8.85 -21.61 -47.88
CA SER A 946 9.91 -22.22 -47.03
C SER A 946 9.63 -22.18 -45.51
N ASP A 947 9.41 -23.27 -44.75
CA ASP A 947 9.60 -24.74 -44.82
C ASP A 947 10.96 -25.32 -44.35
N SER A 948 10.97 -25.88 -43.12
CA SER A 948 11.56 -27.19 -42.75
C SER A 948 11.53 -27.43 -41.21
N ARG A 949 11.43 -28.65 -40.63
CA ARG A 949 11.06 -30.00 -41.14
C ARG A 949 10.69 -31.00 -39.99
N LEU A 950 9.56 -31.70 -40.14
CA LEU A 950 9.29 -33.14 -39.87
C LEU A 950 9.27 -33.79 -38.44
N ARG A 951 8.47 -34.89 -38.38
CA ARG A 951 8.23 -35.90 -37.32
C ARG A 951 7.39 -35.44 -36.11
N GLN A 952 6.17 -35.91 -35.83
CA GLN A 952 5.33 -37.07 -36.24
C GLN A 952 5.67 -38.45 -35.62
N LEU A 953 4.84 -38.84 -34.62
CA LEU A 953 4.55 -40.15 -33.97
C LEU A 953 3.58 -39.83 -32.80
N ASP A 954 2.60 -40.62 -32.34
CA ASP A 954 1.92 -41.81 -32.88
C ASP A 954 0.46 -41.89 -32.32
N ARG A 955 -0.32 -42.93 -32.66
CA ARG A 955 -1.75 -43.12 -32.31
C ARG A 955 -2.00 -44.11 -31.15
N ARG A 956 -2.95 -43.74 -30.26
CA ARG A 956 -3.76 -44.58 -29.34
C ARG A 956 -3.02 -45.29 -28.18
N THR A 957 -3.59 -45.23 -26.97
CA THR A 957 -4.11 -46.39 -26.20
C THR A 957 -4.86 -45.97 -24.92
N VAL A 958 -6.18 -46.17 -24.93
CA VAL A 958 -7.09 -46.73 -23.90
C VAL A 958 -6.70 -46.67 -22.38
N VAL A 959 -7.61 -46.10 -21.56
CA VAL A 959 -7.82 -46.27 -20.08
C VAL A 959 -6.70 -45.75 -19.15
N GLY A 960 -6.98 -45.12 -18.00
CA GLY A 960 -8.24 -44.69 -17.38
C GLY A 960 -8.04 -44.30 -15.89
N LEU A 961 -9.11 -44.37 -15.09
CA LEU A 961 -9.21 -44.07 -13.63
C LEU A 961 -9.24 -42.60 -13.19
N LEU A 962 -10.40 -42.21 -12.63
CA LEU A 962 -10.63 -41.35 -11.44
C LEU A 962 -10.16 -39.86 -11.49
N GLN A 963 -10.89 -38.90 -10.90
CA GLN A 963 -12.12 -38.99 -10.09
C GLN A 963 -13.04 -37.79 -10.32
#